data_AF-A0AA51R4D6-F1
#
_entry.id   AF-A0AA51R4D6-F1
#
_cell.length_a   1.000
_cell.length_b   1.000
_cell.length_c   1.000
_cell.angle_alpha   90.00
_cell.angle_beta   90.00
_cell.angle_gamma   90.00
#
_symmetry.space_group_name_H-M   'P 1'
#
loop_
_entity.id
_entity.type
_entity.pdbx_description
1 polymer ?
#
loop_
_entity_poly.entity_id
_entity_poly.type
_entity_poly.pdbx_seq_one_letter_code
_entity_poly.pdbx_strand_id
1 'polypeptide(L)'
;MLWHFLLLGVKNLLSGATEKLFEQSQQAEKDITNALYADYREIRVKLINGMKRENGRFSRQSMVARAQTLLDRVLFIAFAEDRGLLPANTLATYILAKDSLTDAWERLQQLFKAVNDGNPKRDIPRYNGDLFKPDTELEALTISDGLLHELQRLWVYDFDSDVNVTILGHIFEQSIADLDQIYESLDEQTDLELTQQKHGTSGKRKQDGVVYTPDFITAWIVEHTLGAYLGKCKAAIAAEADSLAWWSAYRQTLATTRILDPACGSGAFLVAALNYLKLEYQQVNQRLAELGEPSELVSKELNHDILHNNLFGVDINPESVEIARLSLHLATAEKGKPLTSLRENIRQGNSVVEDKTVDKRAFHWFGRFKEFDVILGNPPYVRQERLTPIKPYLEANYRTYHGVADLYTYFFELGLRLLKKGGMLGFISSATFFRTGSGEHLRQFLQIEANLKSVVDFGDLQVFEGVTTYPAILIMEKPSRSRKHPPEQAFRFLNVQSRHVSELAGELKDGAFAEMPQNKLSTDGWRLEDERLQALRAKLTKGKRTLKEAYGSPLYGIKTGLNEAFVIDKATRDKIVAANPQSLERMKPFLEGKDLKQWRAESRNLYLILFPKGWTREQITTSLRTSPPSPALPPQGGQGARETEGTDFLSPPPLAGGGLGRGENVRSAEVNPIDETTAWNWLKQQHPAICEWLEPFAVAGRKRGDKGDFWWELRSCGYYDAFQQTKIVYVDIGSSPTFYFDEKGHYCANTAYFVPQGEQFLTGILNSRVFWYLITGKSNAIRGGFYRLFTQHMDTIPIPDATDAQKTAIATLAENCQALAEQRYALENTFRRRIPDLCPKDRDPKLSQKLQAWWLLDFAAFRDEVKKLFKQEIPLTERNEWEAWFDKDKAVLQDLSCQLAMQEQALNVAVYALFGLDAGEIALLEGSI
;
A
#
# COMPACT_ATOMS: atom_id res chain seq x y z
N MET A 1 -7.22 16.78 -40.38
CA MET A 1 -6.12 17.70 -40.76
C MET A 1 -6.31 19.11 -40.19
N LEU A 2 -7.28 19.92 -40.65
CA LEU A 2 -7.51 21.31 -40.19
C LEU A 2 -7.55 21.48 -38.65
N TRP A 3 -8.31 20.62 -37.93
CA TRP A 3 -8.42 20.68 -36.47
C TRP A 3 -7.08 20.52 -35.73
N HIS A 4 -6.17 19.65 -36.20
CA HIS A 4 -4.84 19.50 -35.59
C HIS A 4 -3.99 20.76 -35.74
N PHE A 5 -4.03 21.42 -36.89
CA PHE A 5 -3.34 22.71 -37.11
C PHE A 5 -3.86 23.83 -36.20
N LEU A 6 -5.14 23.74 -35.79
CA LEU A 6 -5.76 24.70 -34.89
C LEU A 6 -5.40 24.43 -33.42
N LEU A 7 -5.34 23.16 -33.00
CA LEU A 7 -4.92 22.76 -31.64
C LEU A 7 -3.43 22.95 -31.38
N LEU A 8 -2.58 22.71 -32.39
CA LEU A 8 -1.12 22.87 -32.32
C LEU A 8 -0.64 24.29 -32.66
N GLY A 9 -1.56 25.23 -32.89
CA GLY A 9 -1.22 26.63 -33.12
C GLY A 9 -0.58 27.27 -31.88
N VAL A 10 0.54 27.97 -32.05
CA VAL A 10 1.33 28.61 -30.98
C VAL A 10 0.47 29.42 -30.00
N LYS A 11 -0.57 30.11 -30.50
CA LYS A 11 -1.49 30.89 -29.66
C LYS A 11 -2.32 30.04 -28.70
N ASN A 12 -2.69 28.82 -29.07
CA ASN A 12 -3.51 27.92 -28.25
C ASN A 12 -2.66 27.10 -27.26
N LEU A 13 -1.43 26.76 -27.66
CA LEU A 13 -0.41 26.20 -26.77
C LEU A 13 -0.02 27.21 -25.67
N LEU A 14 0.32 28.45 -26.03
CA LEU A 14 0.75 29.49 -25.08
C LEU A 14 -0.38 30.13 -24.24
N SER A 15 -1.64 29.70 -24.41
CA SER A 15 -2.79 30.21 -23.62
C SER A 15 -3.44 29.16 -22.73
N GLY A 16 -2.87 27.95 -22.64
CA GLY A 16 -3.46 26.83 -21.90
C GLY A 16 -4.76 26.29 -22.52
N ALA A 17 -5.18 26.78 -23.69
CA ALA A 17 -6.42 26.35 -24.34
C ALA A 17 -6.33 24.88 -24.80
N THR A 18 -5.18 24.47 -25.33
CA THR A 18 -4.94 23.07 -25.74
C THR A 18 -4.85 22.13 -24.54
N GLU A 19 -4.24 22.58 -23.44
CA GLU A 19 -4.16 21.85 -22.17
C GLU A 19 -5.55 21.64 -21.55
N LYS A 20 -6.36 22.70 -21.46
CA LYS A 20 -7.74 22.63 -20.98
C LYS A 20 -8.64 21.73 -21.84
N LEU A 21 -8.44 21.70 -23.15
CA LEU A 21 -9.15 20.77 -24.05
C LEU A 21 -8.72 19.32 -23.82
N PHE A 22 -7.46 19.08 -23.48
CA PHE A 22 -6.95 17.76 -23.11
C PHE A 22 -7.48 17.29 -21.74
N GLU A 23 -7.55 18.18 -20.74
CA GLU A 23 -8.25 17.93 -19.46
C GLU A 23 -9.72 17.56 -19.69
N GLN A 24 -10.42 18.34 -20.53
CA GLN A 24 -11.83 18.08 -20.87
C GLN A 24 -12.03 16.75 -21.59
N SER A 25 -11.09 16.37 -22.48
CA SER A 25 -11.11 15.08 -23.16
C SER A 25 -10.92 13.91 -22.19
N GLN A 26 -9.94 13.98 -21.27
CA GLN A 26 -9.73 12.95 -20.25
C GLN A 26 -10.90 12.85 -19.28
N GLN A 27 -11.52 13.98 -18.91
CA GLN A 27 -12.70 13.96 -18.04
C GLN A 27 -13.90 13.30 -18.74
N ALA A 28 -14.14 13.60 -20.03
CA ALA A 28 -15.19 12.95 -20.80
C ALA A 28 -14.94 11.43 -20.94
N GLU A 29 -13.72 11.01 -21.29
CA GLU A 29 -13.31 9.61 -21.36
C GLU A 29 -13.54 8.88 -20.02
N LYS A 30 -13.20 9.54 -18.91
CA LYS A 30 -13.42 9.03 -17.54
C LYS A 30 -14.91 8.93 -17.18
N ASP A 31 -15.71 9.90 -17.55
CA ASP A 31 -17.15 9.91 -17.27
C ASP A 31 -17.89 8.82 -18.07
N ILE A 32 -17.52 8.62 -19.34
CA ILE A 32 -18.01 7.51 -20.18
C ILE A 32 -17.57 6.16 -19.61
N THR A 33 -16.30 6.01 -19.23
CA THR A 33 -15.77 4.79 -18.58
C THR A 33 -16.54 4.45 -17.30
N ASN A 34 -16.84 5.45 -16.46
CA ASN A 34 -17.60 5.26 -15.23
C ASN A 34 -19.07 4.88 -15.50
N ALA A 35 -19.70 5.47 -16.52
CA ALA A 35 -21.08 5.18 -16.91
C ALA A 35 -21.22 3.75 -17.45
N LEU A 36 -20.40 3.36 -18.43
CA LEU A 36 -20.44 2.01 -19.01
C LEU A 36 -20.06 0.94 -17.96
N TYR A 37 -19.13 1.22 -17.05
CA TYR A 37 -18.87 0.33 -15.91
C TYR A 37 -20.10 0.16 -15.00
N ALA A 38 -20.82 1.23 -14.69
CA ALA A 38 -22.02 1.18 -13.85
C ALA A 38 -23.14 0.36 -14.52
N ASP A 39 -23.40 0.58 -15.81
CA ASP A 39 -24.35 -0.20 -16.61
C ASP A 39 -23.94 -1.69 -16.68
N TYR A 40 -22.67 -1.97 -17.00
CA TYR A 40 -22.14 -3.34 -17.08
C TYR A 40 -22.26 -4.09 -15.74
N ARG A 41 -21.94 -3.42 -14.63
CA ARG A 41 -22.07 -3.96 -13.26
C ARG A 41 -23.53 -4.27 -12.91
N GLU A 42 -24.44 -3.35 -13.19
CA GLU A 42 -25.88 -3.53 -12.93
C GLU A 42 -26.46 -4.67 -13.78
N ILE A 43 -26.16 -4.69 -15.07
CA ILE A 43 -26.66 -5.69 -16.02
C ILE A 43 -26.11 -7.07 -15.70
N ARG A 44 -24.81 -7.22 -15.37
CA ARG A 44 -24.27 -8.52 -14.94
C ARG A 44 -25.04 -9.07 -13.73
N VAL A 45 -25.31 -8.24 -12.72
CA VAL A 45 -26.09 -8.67 -11.53
C VAL A 45 -27.54 -9.01 -11.91
N LYS A 46 -28.20 -8.21 -12.74
CA LYS A 46 -29.54 -8.48 -13.27
C LYS A 46 -29.59 -9.81 -14.03
N LEU A 47 -28.63 -10.07 -14.93
CA LEU A 47 -28.50 -11.30 -15.71
C LEU A 47 -28.34 -12.53 -14.81
N ILE A 48 -27.40 -12.49 -13.86
CA ILE A 48 -27.14 -13.64 -12.97
C ILE A 48 -28.40 -13.97 -12.15
N ASN A 49 -29.05 -12.97 -11.56
CA ASN A 49 -30.28 -13.16 -10.78
C ASN A 49 -31.45 -13.64 -11.66
N GLY A 50 -31.66 -12.97 -12.80
CA GLY A 50 -32.72 -13.30 -13.76
C GLY A 50 -32.62 -14.72 -14.28
N MET A 51 -31.46 -15.08 -14.85
CA MET A 51 -31.21 -16.44 -15.34
C MET A 51 -31.26 -17.48 -14.21
N LYS A 52 -30.80 -17.16 -12.99
CA LYS A 52 -30.91 -18.08 -11.84
C LYS A 52 -32.36 -18.34 -11.44
N ARG A 53 -33.25 -17.33 -11.48
CA ARG A 53 -34.68 -17.49 -11.19
C ARG A 53 -35.40 -18.25 -12.32
N GLU A 54 -35.09 -17.92 -13.57
CA GLU A 54 -35.68 -18.57 -14.76
C GLU A 54 -35.17 -20.01 -14.96
N ASN A 55 -33.96 -20.32 -14.49
CA ASN A 55 -33.28 -21.61 -14.69
C ASN A 55 -32.75 -22.23 -13.37
N GLY A 56 -33.59 -22.28 -12.33
CA GLY A 56 -33.19 -22.73 -10.98
C GLY A 56 -32.50 -24.10 -10.87
N ARG A 57 -32.53 -24.92 -11.94
CA ARG A 57 -31.79 -26.19 -12.08
C ARG A 57 -30.26 -26.05 -12.13
N PHE A 58 -29.73 -24.86 -12.42
CA PHE A 58 -28.28 -24.59 -12.42
C PHE A 58 -27.83 -23.89 -11.13
N SER A 59 -26.57 -24.07 -10.74
CA SER A 59 -25.95 -23.34 -9.63
C SER A 59 -25.68 -21.88 -9.98
N ARG A 60 -25.58 -21.01 -8.97
CA ARG A 60 -25.20 -19.60 -9.12
C ARG A 60 -23.82 -19.46 -9.78
N GLN A 61 -22.85 -20.29 -9.39
CA GLN A 61 -21.53 -20.32 -10.05
C GLN A 61 -21.63 -20.66 -11.54
N SER A 62 -22.56 -21.53 -11.94
CA SER A 62 -22.84 -21.77 -13.35
C SER A 62 -23.37 -20.52 -14.04
N MET A 63 -24.39 -19.87 -13.47
CA MET A 63 -25.02 -18.66 -14.02
C MET A 63 -24.04 -17.48 -14.15
N VAL A 64 -23.07 -17.32 -13.25
CA VAL A 64 -21.99 -16.32 -13.36
C VAL A 64 -21.23 -16.47 -14.69
N ALA A 65 -20.71 -17.66 -14.99
CA ALA A 65 -19.94 -17.88 -16.22
C ALA A 65 -20.82 -17.78 -17.49
N ARG A 66 -22.10 -18.15 -17.45
CA ARG A 66 -23.02 -18.02 -18.61
C ARG A 66 -23.41 -16.55 -18.83
N ALA A 67 -23.55 -15.76 -17.75
CA ALA A 67 -23.71 -14.31 -17.85
C ALA A 67 -22.47 -13.65 -18.47
N GLN A 68 -21.26 -14.10 -18.11
CA GLN A 68 -20.03 -13.60 -18.70
C GLN A 68 -19.95 -13.92 -20.21
N THR A 69 -20.13 -15.19 -20.61
CA THR A 69 -20.17 -15.57 -22.04
C THR A 69 -21.22 -14.79 -22.84
N LEU A 70 -22.39 -14.53 -22.26
CA LEU A 70 -23.44 -13.72 -22.89
C LEU A 70 -23.02 -12.26 -23.05
N LEU A 71 -22.47 -11.64 -21.99
CA LEU A 71 -21.97 -10.27 -22.01
C LEU A 71 -20.84 -10.07 -23.02
N ASP A 72 -19.87 -10.99 -23.06
CA ASP A 72 -18.70 -10.91 -23.92
C ASP A 72 -19.07 -11.05 -25.41
N ARG A 73 -20.05 -11.91 -25.72
CA ARG A 73 -20.65 -12.01 -27.05
C ARG A 73 -21.40 -10.74 -27.47
N VAL A 74 -22.16 -10.15 -26.55
CA VAL A 74 -22.92 -8.91 -26.83
C VAL A 74 -21.98 -7.72 -27.03
N LEU A 75 -20.99 -7.54 -26.16
CA LEU A 75 -19.99 -6.47 -26.28
C LEU A 75 -19.14 -6.62 -27.55
N PHE A 76 -18.75 -7.84 -27.94
CA PHE A 76 -18.07 -8.04 -29.22
C PHE A 76 -18.96 -7.65 -30.41
N ILE A 77 -20.25 -7.98 -30.39
CA ILE A 77 -21.17 -7.61 -31.48
C ILE A 77 -21.38 -6.10 -31.52
N ALA A 78 -21.53 -5.42 -30.38
CA ALA A 78 -21.65 -3.96 -30.29
C ALA A 78 -20.42 -3.27 -30.90
N PHE A 79 -19.23 -3.64 -30.45
CA PHE A 79 -17.95 -3.17 -31.01
C PHE A 79 -17.82 -3.47 -32.52
N ALA A 80 -18.33 -4.60 -32.97
CA ALA A 80 -18.27 -5.00 -34.37
C ALA A 80 -19.29 -4.27 -35.26
N GLU A 81 -20.49 -3.91 -34.78
CA GLU A 81 -21.47 -3.16 -35.58
C GLU A 81 -21.09 -1.68 -35.75
N ASP A 82 -20.52 -1.04 -34.72
CA ASP A 82 -20.01 0.34 -34.82
C ASP A 82 -18.79 0.45 -35.74
N ARG A 83 -17.82 -0.48 -35.61
CA ARG A 83 -16.63 -0.52 -36.48
C ARG A 83 -16.89 -1.10 -37.87
N GLY A 84 -18.15 -1.29 -38.26
CA GLY A 84 -18.57 -1.79 -39.58
C GLY A 84 -18.13 -3.22 -39.91
N LEU A 85 -17.62 -3.96 -38.93
CA LEU A 85 -17.26 -5.38 -39.01
C LEU A 85 -18.52 -6.25 -39.17
N LEU A 86 -19.63 -5.82 -38.57
CA LEU A 86 -21.00 -6.32 -38.76
C LEU A 86 -21.90 -5.19 -39.32
N PRO A 87 -23.13 -5.50 -39.77
CA PRO A 87 -24.10 -4.48 -40.13
C PRO A 87 -24.51 -3.64 -38.91
N ALA A 88 -24.64 -2.33 -39.08
CA ALA A 88 -25.09 -1.43 -38.01
C ALA A 88 -26.48 -1.82 -37.47
N ASN A 89 -26.70 -1.68 -36.15
CA ASN A 89 -27.93 -2.04 -35.45
C ASN A 89 -28.25 -3.56 -35.49
N THR A 90 -27.24 -4.44 -35.55
CA THR A 90 -27.45 -5.90 -35.56
C THR A 90 -28.05 -6.38 -34.24
N LEU A 91 -27.56 -5.92 -33.08
CA LEU A 91 -28.13 -6.26 -31.76
C LEU A 91 -29.59 -5.80 -31.66
N ALA A 92 -29.87 -4.55 -32.01
CA ALA A 92 -31.22 -4.01 -31.99
C ALA A 92 -32.17 -4.78 -32.93
N THR A 93 -31.71 -5.16 -34.13
CA THR A 93 -32.49 -5.92 -35.11
C THR A 93 -32.87 -7.32 -34.62
N TYR A 94 -32.01 -7.97 -33.84
CA TYR A 94 -32.26 -9.32 -33.34
C TYR A 94 -32.95 -9.35 -31.97
N ILE A 95 -32.67 -8.40 -31.08
CA ILE A 95 -33.27 -8.38 -29.73
C ILE A 95 -34.62 -7.63 -29.75
N LEU A 96 -34.65 -6.38 -30.21
CA LEU A 96 -35.78 -5.45 -30.06
C LEU A 96 -36.88 -5.56 -31.14
N ALA A 97 -36.89 -6.65 -31.93
CA ALA A 97 -37.84 -6.85 -33.04
C ALA A 97 -39.27 -7.11 -32.54
N LYS A 98 -40.16 -6.11 -32.70
CA LYS A 98 -41.52 -6.11 -32.14
C LYS A 98 -42.52 -7.03 -32.85
N ASP A 99 -42.29 -7.32 -34.13
CA ASP A 99 -43.22 -8.06 -35.01
C ASP A 99 -42.69 -9.47 -35.35
N SER A 100 -42.15 -10.20 -34.36
CA SER A 100 -41.57 -11.54 -34.54
C SER A 100 -42.45 -12.66 -33.98
N LEU A 101 -42.40 -13.84 -34.62
CA LEU A 101 -43.07 -15.07 -34.18
C LEU A 101 -42.19 -15.97 -33.30
N THR A 102 -40.96 -15.56 -33.03
CA THR A 102 -39.98 -16.24 -32.15
C THR A 102 -39.73 -15.37 -30.92
N ASP A 103 -39.10 -15.89 -29.87
CA ASP A 103 -38.65 -15.08 -28.73
C ASP A 103 -37.29 -14.39 -29.02
N ALA A 104 -36.89 -13.43 -28.19
CA ALA A 104 -35.63 -12.69 -28.38
C ALA A 104 -34.39 -13.56 -28.14
N TRP A 105 -34.51 -14.64 -27.38
CA TRP A 105 -33.40 -15.53 -27.07
C TRP A 105 -33.07 -16.44 -28.24
N GLU A 106 -34.07 -17.05 -28.89
CA GLU A 106 -33.89 -17.84 -30.11
C GLU A 106 -33.29 -16.97 -31.23
N ARG A 107 -33.75 -15.72 -31.37
CA ARG A 107 -33.13 -14.75 -32.31
C ARG A 107 -31.66 -14.50 -31.97
N LEU A 108 -31.33 -14.27 -30.70
CA LEU A 108 -29.95 -14.03 -30.28
C LEU A 108 -29.04 -15.26 -30.46
N GLN A 109 -29.57 -16.48 -30.27
CA GLN A 109 -28.89 -17.73 -30.63
C GLN A 109 -28.64 -17.84 -32.15
N GLN A 110 -29.64 -17.49 -32.98
CA GLN A 110 -29.48 -17.43 -34.44
C GLN A 110 -28.42 -16.39 -34.86
N LEU A 111 -28.28 -15.27 -34.12
CA LEU A 111 -27.21 -14.30 -34.33
C LEU A 111 -25.83 -14.85 -33.96
N PHE A 112 -25.66 -15.45 -32.78
CA PHE A 112 -24.40 -16.08 -32.38
C PHE A 112 -23.95 -17.15 -33.37
N LYS A 113 -24.90 -17.98 -33.86
CA LYS A 113 -24.65 -18.95 -34.93
C LYS A 113 -24.23 -18.28 -36.24
N ALA A 114 -24.89 -17.19 -36.64
CA ALA A 114 -24.52 -16.43 -37.83
C ALA A 114 -23.11 -15.82 -37.74
N VAL A 115 -22.67 -15.37 -36.57
CA VAL A 115 -21.30 -14.85 -36.33
C VAL A 115 -20.26 -15.99 -36.31
N ASN A 116 -20.60 -17.17 -35.79
CA ASN A 116 -19.72 -18.35 -35.75
C ASN A 116 -19.52 -19.02 -37.12
N ASP A 117 -20.57 -19.08 -37.94
CA ASP A 117 -20.58 -19.79 -39.22
C ASP A 117 -20.38 -18.85 -40.42
N GLY A 118 -20.76 -17.58 -40.27
CA GLY A 118 -20.97 -16.62 -41.35
C GLY A 118 -22.40 -16.71 -41.92
N ASN A 119 -22.99 -15.57 -42.27
CA ASN A 119 -24.29 -15.50 -42.97
C ASN A 119 -24.27 -14.44 -44.09
N PRO A 120 -23.87 -14.83 -45.33
CA PRO A 120 -23.82 -13.92 -46.48
C PRO A 120 -25.17 -13.29 -46.85
N LYS A 121 -26.31 -13.87 -46.45
CA LYS A 121 -27.64 -13.30 -46.72
C LYS A 121 -27.99 -12.10 -45.82
N ARG A 122 -27.19 -11.83 -44.79
CA ARG A 122 -27.37 -10.72 -43.84
C ARG A 122 -26.11 -9.84 -43.71
N ASP A 123 -25.15 -9.97 -44.64
CA ASP A 123 -23.80 -9.37 -44.55
C ASP A 123 -23.10 -9.58 -43.18
N ILE A 124 -23.25 -10.78 -42.60
CA ILE A 124 -22.56 -11.16 -41.36
C ILE A 124 -21.33 -12.01 -41.76
N PRO A 125 -20.09 -11.50 -41.61
CA PRO A 125 -18.89 -12.29 -41.85
C PRO A 125 -18.66 -13.33 -40.74
N ARG A 126 -17.78 -14.31 -41.02
CA ARG A 126 -17.45 -15.39 -40.09
C ARG A 126 -16.31 -14.98 -39.15
N TYR A 127 -16.62 -14.71 -37.88
CA TYR A 127 -15.64 -14.29 -36.86
C TYR A 127 -15.18 -15.39 -35.90
N ASN A 128 -15.56 -16.65 -36.15
CA ASN A 128 -15.21 -17.84 -35.34
C ASN A 128 -13.80 -17.83 -34.70
N GLY A 129 -13.72 -17.89 -33.37
CA GLY A 129 -12.46 -17.98 -32.62
C GLY A 129 -12.71 -18.20 -31.13
N ASP A 130 -13.25 -19.37 -30.77
CA ASP A 130 -13.71 -19.76 -29.44
C ASP A 130 -14.93 -18.99 -28.89
N LEU A 131 -14.96 -17.65 -28.93
CA LEU A 131 -16.01 -16.82 -28.30
C LEU A 131 -17.44 -17.21 -28.71
N PHE A 132 -17.67 -17.43 -30.02
CA PHE A 132 -18.97 -17.80 -30.59
C PHE A 132 -19.15 -19.32 -30.84
N LYS A 133 -18.26 -20.19 -30.35
CA LYS A 133 -18.47 -21.64 -30.47
C LYS A 133 -19.77 -22.06 -29.76
N PRO A 134 -20.50 -23.07 -30.27
CA PRO A 134 -21.71 -23.55 -29.61
C PRO A 134 -21.46 -23.91 -28.13
N ASP A 135 -22.33 -23.42 -27.27
CA ASP A 135 -22.33 -23.67 -25.83
C ASP A 135 -23.68 -24.28 -25.45
N THR A 136 -23.72 -25.61 -25.36
CA THR A 136 -24.94 -26.38 -25.11
C THR A 136 -25.56 -26.15 -23.74
N GLU A 137 -24.84 -25.52 -22.79
CA GLU A 137 -25.39 -25.20 -21.46
C GLU A 137 -25.95 -23.79 -21.40
N LEU A 138 -25.33 -22.83 -22.09
CA LEU A 138 -25.91 -21.51 -22.35
C LEU A 138 -27.14 -21.61 -23.26
N GLU A 139 -27.05 -22.34 -24.37
CA GLU A 139 -28.14 -22.52 -25.34
C GLU A 139 -29.36 -23.28 -24.76
N ALA A 140 -29.16 -24.02 -23.66
CA ALA A 140 -30.22 -24.71 -22.91
C ALA A 140 -30.79 -23.89 -21.74
N LEU A 141 -30.50 -22.59 -21.65
CA LEU A 141 -31.19 -21.65 -20.76
C LEU A 141 -32.48 -21.13 -21.43
N THR A 142 -33.52 -20.91 -20.62
CA THR A 142 -34.59 -19.96 -20.91
C THR A 142 -34.11 -18.58 -20.49
N ILE A 143 -34.21 -17.57 -21.36
CA ILE A 143 -33.89 -16.18 -21.00
C ILE A 143 -35.04 -15.29 -21.50
N SER A 144 -35.70 -14.55 -20.60
CA SER A 144 -36.84 -13.72 -20.97
C SER A 144 -36.47 -12.49 -21.80
N ASP A 145 -37.32 -12.11 -22.75
CA ASP A 145 -37.17 -10.89 -23.58
C ASP A 145 -36.93 -9.64 -22.72
N GLY A 146 -37.62 -9.51 -21.58
CA GLY A 146 -37.43 -8.41 -20.64
C GLY A 146 -36.04 -8.36 -20.02
N LEU A 147 -35.40 -9.50 -19.79
CA LEU A 147 -34.02 -9.60 -19.30
C LEU A 147 -33.00 -9.34 -20.42
N LEU A 148 -33.31 -9.72 -21.66
CA LEU A 148 -32.49 -9.40 -22.84
C LEU A 148 -32.60 -7.92 -23.24
N HIS A 149 -33.71 -7.24 -22.97
CA HIS A 149 -33.86 -5.80 -23.21
C HIS A 149 -32.93 -4.94 -22.33
N GLU A 150 -32.58 -5.38 -21.12
CA GLU A 150 -31.62 -4.67 -20.25
C GLU A 150 -30.23 -4.55 -20.88
N LEU A 151 -29.83 -5.52 -21.73
CA LEU A 151 -28.56 -5.48 -22.47
C LEU A 151 -28.44 -4.23 -23.37
N GLN A 152 -29.55 -3.59 -23.75
CA GLN A 152 -29.56 -2.43 -24.66
C GLN A 152 -28.63 -1.31 -24.18
N ARG A 153 -28.50 -1.09 -22.86
CA ARG A 153 -27.65 -0.02 -22.32
C ARG A 153 -26.17 -0.22 -22.71
N LEU A 154 -25.72 -1.46 -22.94
CA LEU A 154 -24.34 -1.76 -23.31
C LEU A 154 -23.99 -1.36 -24.75
N TRP A 155 -24.95 -1.42 -25.68
CA TRP A 155 -24.72 -1.08 -27.10
C TRP A 155 -25.23 0.32 -27.49
N VAL A 156 -25.57 1.16 -26.50
CA VAL A 156 -25.91 2.59 -26.69
C VAL A 156 -24.67 3.50 -26.64
N TYR A 157 -23.52 2.98 -26.20
CA TYR A 157 -22.22 3.63 -26.25
C TYR A 157 -21.55 3.41 -27.62
N ASP A 158 -20.79 4.40 -28.10
CA ASP A 158 -20.04 4.33 -29.37
C ASP A 158 -18.70 3.62 -29.18
N PHE A 159 -18.51 2.45 -29.80
CA PHE A 159 -17.30 1.64 -29.71
C PHE A 159 -16.25 1.94 -30.80
N ASP A 160 -16.49 2.87 -31.71
CA ASP A 160 -15.45 3.41 -32.60
C ASP A 160 -14.76 4.63 -31.98
N SER A 161 -15.53 5.61 -31.47
CA SER A 161 -15.00 6.89 -30.96
C SER A 161 -14.92 7.02 -29.43
N ASP A 162 -15.93 6.57 -28.68
CA ASP A 162 -16.03 6.85 -27.23
C ASP A 162 -15.46 5.72 -26.35
N VAL A 163 -15.56 4.47 -26.80
CA VAL A 163 -15.17 3.26 -26.03
C VAL A 163 -14.06 2.50 -26.74
N ASN A 164 -12.81 2.85 -26.40
CA ASN A 164 -11.61 2.16 -26.87
C ASN A 164 -11.34 0.85 -26.09
N VAL A 165 -10.41 0.02 -26.58
CA VAL A 165 -10.08 -1.29 -25.97
C VAL A 165 -9.47 -1.14 -24.56
N THR A 166 -8.78 -0.03 -24.27
CA THR A 166 -8.22 0.27 -22.95
C THR A 166 -9.33 0.54 -21.93
N ILE A 167 -10.34 1.34 -22.29
CA ILE A 167 -11.55 1.58 -21.48
C ILE A 167 -12.25 0.26 -21.15
N LEU A 168 -12.36 -0.65 -22.11
CA LEU A 168 -12.90 -1.99 -21.86
C LEU A 168 -12.03 -2.80 -20.89
N GLY A 169 -10.70 -2.78 -21.05
CA GLY A 169 -9.77 -3.35 -20.07
C GLY A 169 -9.99 -2.82 -18.64
N HIS A 170 -10.11 -1.49 -18.48
CA HIS A 170 -10.47 -0.86 -17.20
C HIS A 170 -11.78 -1.41 -16.63
N ILE A 171 -12.86 -1.42 -17.44
CA ILE A 171 -14.20 -1.85 -17.04
C ILE A 171 -14.18 -3.31 -16.59
N PHE A 172 -13.58 -4.19 -17.38
CA PHE A 172 -13.48 -5.61 -17.07
C PHE A 172 -12.66 -5.88 -15.81
N GLU A 173 -11.51 -5.21 -15.63
CA GLU A 173 -10.68 -5.32 -14.42
C GLU A 173 -11.41 -4.83 -13.17
N GLN A 174 -12.14 -3.71 -13.27
CA GLN A 174 -12.98 -3.25 -12.17
C GLN A 174 -14.06 -4.26 -11.80
N SER A 175 -14.63 -4.94 -12.81
CA SER A 175 -15.71 -5.91 -12.66
C SER A 175 -15.29 -7.23 -11.99
N ILE A 176 -14.00 -7.60 -12.06
CA ILE A 176 -13.46 -8.78 -11.36
C ILE A 176 -13.62 -8.63 -9.84
N ALA A 177 -13.38 -7.43 -9.32
CA ALA A 177 -13.55 -7.13 -7.90
C ALA A 177 -15.01 -7.16 -7.41
N ASP A 178 -15.99 -7.18 -8.31
CA ASP A 178 -17.41 -7.44 -7.98
C ASP A 178 -17.75 -8.93 -8.06
N LEU A 179 -17.16 -9.69 -8.98
CA LEU A 179 -17.32 -11.14 -9.05
C LEU A 179 -16.85 -11.82 -7.75
N ASP A 180 -15.75 -11.34 -7.16
CA ASP A 180 -15.29 -11.82 -5.85
C ASP A 180 -16.24 -11.51 -4.68
N GLN A 181 -17.12 -10.51 -4.79
CA GLN A 181 -18.20 -10.27 -3.82
C GLN A 181 -19.38 -11.22 -4.09
N ILE A 182 -19.72 -11.42 -5.37
CA ILE A 182 -20.74 -12.39 -5.82
C ILE A 182 -20.38 -13.84 -5.42
N TYR A 183 -19.09 -14.19 -5.41
CA TYR A 183 -18.61 -15.48 -4.92
C TYR A 183 -18.58 -15.60 -3.38
N GLU A 184 -18.66 -14.49 -2.64
CA GLU A 184 -18.88 -14.53 -1.18
C GLU A 184 -20.37 -14.59 -0.82
N SER A 185 -21.25 -14.01 -1.65
CA SER A 185 -22.72 -14.15 -1.56
C SER A 185 -23.28 -15.34 -2.35
N LEU A 186 -22.57 -16.48 -2.32
CA LEU A 186 -23.04 -17.79 -2.81
C LEU A 186 -24.10 -18.45 -1.91
N ASP A 187 -25.01 -17.65 -1.35
CA ASP A 187 -26.32 -18.18 -1.01
C ASP A 187 -27.08 -18.45 -2.33
N GLU A 188 -27.65 -19.64 -2.48
CA GLU A 188 -28.47 -20.02 -3.64
C GLU A 188 -29.94 -19.58 -3.46
N GLN A 189 -30.33 -19.06 -2.29
CA GLN A 189 -31.72 -18.71 -1.93
C GLN A 189 -32.08 -17.22 -2.08
N THR A 190 -31.15 -16.30 -1.85
CA THR A 190 -31.36 -14.83 -1.98
C THR A 190 -30.78 -14.26 -3.26
N ASP A 191 -31.44 -13.29 -3.89
CA ASP A 191 -30.88 -12.56 -5.05
C ASP A 191 -29.63 -11.76 -4.68
N LEU A 192 -28.70 -11.60 -5.63
CA LEU A 192 -27.52 -10.75 -5.47
C LEU A 192 -27.91 -9.27 -5.42
N GLU A 193 -27.65 -8.60 -4.30
CA GLU A 193 -27.83 -7.15 -4.19
C GLU A 193 -26.60 -6.38 -4.71
N LEU A 194 -26.85 -5.24 -5.36
CA LEU A 194 -25.78 -4.30 -5.74
C LEU A 194 -25.26 -3.59 -4.48
N THR A 195 -24.09 -3.99 -4.01
CA THR A 195 -23.40 -3.31 -2.91
C THR A 195 -23.19 -1.83 -3.27
N GLN A 196 -23.66 -0.94 -2.39
CA GLN A 196 -23.49 0.51 -2.55
C GLN A 196 -22.01 0.85 -2.73
N GLN A 197 -21.70 1.80 -3.63
CA GLN A 197 -20.38 2.39 -3.73
C GLN A 197 -20.03 3.13 -2.43
N LYS A 198 -19.34 2.44 -1.53
CA LYS A 198 -18.61 3.12 -0.45
C LYS A 198 -17.46 3.89 -1.10
N HIS A 199 -17.40 5.21 -0.90
CA HIS A 199 -16.25 6.04 -1.31
C HIS A 199 -14.93 5.74 -0.55
N GLY A 200 -14.86 4.61 0.15
CA GLY A 200 -13.62 3.92 0.49
C GLY A 200 -13.67 2.51 -0.09
N THR A 201 -12.66 2.13 -0.87
CA THR A 201 -12.53 0.83 -1.56
C THR A 201 -12.99 -0.35 -0.72
N SER A 202 -13.76 -1.27 -1.31
CA SER A 202 -14.11 -2.55 -0.70
C SER A 202 -12.87 -3.30 -0.22
N GLY A 203 -13.03 -4.07 0.86
CA GLY A 203 -11.90 -4.71 1.55
C GLY A 203 -11.03 -5.61 0.67
N LYS A 204 -11.63 -6.19 -0.39
CA LYS A 204 -10.99 -7.17 -1.28
C LYS A 204 -9.96 -6.62 -2.29
N ARG A 205 -10.15 -5.43 -2.88
CA ARG A 205 -9.13 -4.86 -3.80
C ARG A 205 -7.76 -4.69 -3.11
N LYS A 206 -7.74 -4.43 -1.79
CA LYS A 206 -6.52 -4.33 -0.94
C LYS A 206 -5.97 -5.67 -0.43
N GLN A 207 -6.60 -6.78 -0.80
CA GLN A 207 -6.47 -8.08 -0.15
C GLN A 207 -6.00 -9.15 -1.15
N ASP A 208 -6.57 -9.13 -2.36
CA ASP A 208 -6.21 -10.00 -3.48
C ASP A 208 -5.17 -9.35 -4.41
N GLY A 209 -4.80 -8.09 -4.14
CA GLY A 209 -3.61 -7.46 -4.71
C GLY A 209 -3.68 -7.14 -6.20
N VAL A 210 -4.87 -7.17 -6.80
CA VAL A 210 -5.11 -6.81 -8.20
C VAL A 210 -5.21 -5.29 -8.33
N VAL A 211 -4.37 -4.70 -9.19
CA VAL A 211 -4.39 -3.28 -9.53
C VAL A 211 -4.16 -3.09 -11.03
N TYR A 212 -4.93 -2.20 -11.66
CA TYR A 212 -4.75 -1.84 -13.07
C TYR A 212 -3.54 -0.91 -13.24
N THR A 213 -2.76 -1.10 -14.30
CA THR A 213 -1.60 -0.25 -14.64
C THR A 213 -1.97 0.75 -15.74
N PRO A 214 -1.84 2.07 -15.50
CA PRO A 214 -2.13 3.11 -16.50
C PRO A 214 -1.43 2.87 -17.84
N ASP A 215 -2.16 3.08 -18.94
CA ASP A 215 -1.73 2.69 -20.28
C ASP A 215 -0.39 3.27 -20.73
N PHE A 216 -0.09 4.53 -20.37
CA PHE A 216 1.21 5.15 -20.65
C PHE A 216 2.37 4.47 -19.89
N ILE A 217 2.12 3.93 -18.70
CA ILE A 217 3.10 3.16 -17.93
C ILE A 217 3.26 1.76 -18.53
N THR A 218 2.15 1.11 -18.88
CA THR A 218 2.15 -0.19 -19.57
C THR A 218 2.94 -0.11 -20.89
N ALA A 219 2.67 0.91 -21.71
CA ALA A 219 3.39 1.18 -22.96
C ALA A 219 4.88 1.48 -22.72
N TRP A 220 5.23 2.32 -21.74
CA TRP A 220 6.62 2.63 -21.39
C TRP A 220 7.39 1.37 -20.98
N ILE A 221 6.80 0.49 -20.18
CA ILE A 221 7.41 -0.79 -19.77
C ILE A 221 7.61 -1.70 -20.99
N VAL A 222 6.63 -1.79 -21.90
CA VAL A 222 6.78 -2.56 -23.15
C VAL A 222 7.93 -2.01 -24.00
N GLU A 223 7.98 -0.71 -24.25
CA GLU A 223 9.06 -0.07 -25.02
C GLU A 223 10.44 -0.36 -24.39
N HIS A 224 10.58 -0.12 -23.09
CA HIS A 224 11.86 -0.28 -22.39
C HIS A 224 12.26 -1.75 -22.15
N THR A 225 11.38 -2.72 -22.40
CA THR A 225 11.66 -4.16 -22.24
C THR A 225 11.72 -4.90 -23.58
N LEU A 226 10.63 -4.86 -24.34
CA LEU A 226 10.50 -5.49 -25.65
C LEU A 226 11.27 -4.72 -26.71
N GLY A 227 11.15 -3.39 -26.75
CA GLY A 227 11.94 -2.53 -27.64
C GLY A 227 13.44 -2.64 -27.36
N ALA A 228 13.84 -2.68 -26.08
CA ALA A 228 15.23 -2.93 -25.69
C ALA A 228 15.73 -4.34 -26.06
N TYR A 229 14.88 -5.38 -25.95
CA TYR A 229 15.20 -6.73 -26.43
C TYR A 229 15.41 -6.74 -27.94
N LEU A 230 14.43 -6.22 -28.70
CA LEU A 230 14.47 -6.17 -30.15
C LEU A 230 15.61 -5.30 -30.68
N GLY A 231 15.94 -4.19 -30.01
CA GLY A 231 17.10 -3.36 -30.33
C GLY A 231 18.43 -4.11 -30.20
N LYS A 232 18.58 -4.97 -29.18
CA LYS A 232 19.74 -5.87 -29.06
C LYS A 232 19.76 -6.91 -30.19
N CYS A 233 18.61 -7.43 -30.61
CA CYS A 233 18.52 -8.34 -31.75
C CYS A 233 18.87 -7.65 -33.07
N LYS A 234 18.35 -6.44 -33.33
CA LYS A 234 18.70 -5.57 -34.47
C LYS A 234 20.23 -5.40 -34.57
N ALA A 235 20.90 -5.13 -33.45
CA ALA A 235 22.34 -4.98 -33.35
C ALA A 235 23.16 -6.30 -33.48
N ALA A 236 22.50 -7.46 -33.41
CA ALA A 236 23.15 -8.78 -33.52
C ALA A 236 22.99 -9.42 -34.91
N ILE A 237 22.26 -8.80 -35.84
CA ILE A 237 22.10 -9.28 -37.22
C ILE A 237 23.40 -9.00 -37.99
N ALA A 238 24.04 -10.05 -38.50
CA ALA A 238 25.34 -9.98 -39.18
C ALA A 238 25.26 -9.57 -40.67
N ALA A 239 24.08 -9.21 -41.18
CA ALA A 239 23.90 -8.65 -42.52
C ALA A 239 24.21 -7.14 -42.54
N GLU A 240 24.45 -6.59 -43.72
CA GLU A 240 24.64 -5.14 -43.90
C GLU A 240 23.38 -4.37 -43.48
N ALA A 241 23.52 -3.35 -42.64
CA ALA A 241 22.38 -2.59 -42.12
C ALA A 241 21.56 -1.95 -43.26
N ASP A 242 20.23 -1.95 -43.10
CA ASP A 242 19.26 -1.50 -44.11
C ASP A 242 19.25 -2.32 -45.44
N SER A 243 20.03 -3.39 -45.56
CA SER A 243 19.92 -4.33 -46.68
C SER A 243 18.67 -5.21 -46.58
N LEU A 244 18.22 -5.74 -47.72
CA LEU A 244 17.12 -6.71 -47.79
C LEU A 244 17.32 -7.86 -46.79
N ALA A 245 18.49 -8.50 -46.80
CA ALA A 245 18.82 -9.61 -45.92
C ALA A 245 18.76 -9.25 -44.42
N TRP A 246 19.06 -8.00 -44.05
CA TRP A 246 18.95 -7.51 -42.68
C TRP A 246 17.48 -7.37 -42.27
N TRP A 247 16.65 -6.77 -43.12
CA TRP A 247 15.22 -6.61 -42.84
C TRP A 247 14.46 -7.94 -42.79
N SER A 248 14.75 -8.89 -43.69
CA SER A 248 14.13 -10.23 -43.65
C SER A 248 14.59 -11.02 -42.40
N ALA A 249 15.84 -10.86 -41.96
CA ALA A 249 16.34 -11.45 -40.71
C ALA A 249 15.72 -10.80 -39.46
N TYR A 250 15.51 -9.48 -39.46
CA TYR A 250 14.81 -8.81 -38.36
C TYR A 250 13.33 -9.20 -38.34
N ARG A 251 12.68 -9.36 -39.50
CA ARG A 251 11.31 -9.89 -39.60
C ARG A 251 11.19 -11.30 -39.04
N GLN A 252 12.18 -12.17 -39.29
CA GLN A 252 12.23 -13.51 -38.69
C GLN A 252 12.44 -13.47 -37.15
N THR A 253 13.14 -12.45 -36.65
CA THR A 253 13.27 -12.19 -35.20
C THR A 253 11.91 -11.80 -34.60
N LEU A 254 11.18 -10.88 -35.24
CA LEU A 254 9.82 -10.53 -34.83
C LEU A 254 8.91 -11.76 -34.82
N ALA A 255 8.99 -12.63 -35.83
CA ALA A 255 8.17 -13.84 -35.93
C ALA A 255 8.48 -14.93 -34.88
N THR A 256 9.58 -14.82 -34.14
CA THR A 256 10.05 -15.86 -33.20
C THR A 256 10.24 -15.38 -31.75
N THR A 257 10.08 -14.08 -31.48
CA THR A 257 10.23 -13.49 -30.14
C THR A 257 9.03 -13.82 -29.25
N ARG A 258 9.22 -14.64 -28.20
CA ARG A 258 8.14 -15.10 -27.32
C ARG A 258 8.05 -14.28 -26.04
N ILE A 259 6.86 -13.75 -25.79
CA ILE A 259 6.53 -12.76 -24.76
C ILE A 259 5.51 -13.38 -23.81
N LEU A 260 5.77 -13.34 -22.50
CA LEU A 260 4.86 -13.84 -21.46
C LEU A 260 4.45 -12.75 -20.48
N ASP A 261 3.17 -12.70 -20.14
CA ASP A 261 2.71 -12.14 -18.86
C ASP A 261 2.25 -13.29 -17.92
N PRO A 262 2.91 -13.51 -16.77
CA PRO A 262 2.60 -14.61 -15.85
C PRO A 262 1.48 -14.30 -14.86
N ALA A 263 0.92 -13.08 -14.85
CA ALA A 263 -0.23 -12.69 -14.01
C ALA A 263 -1.08 -11.67 -14.78
N CYS A 264 -1.62 -12.11 -15.93
CA CYS A 264 -1.98 -11.19 -17.00
C CYS A 264 -3.24 -10.33 -16.77
N GLY A 265 -4.07 -10.65 -15.76
CA GLY A 265 -5.31 -9.92 -15.50
C GLY A 265 -6.17 -9.80 -16.76
N SER A 266 -6.67 -8.59 -17.04
CA SER A 266 -7.38 -8.20 -18.26
C SER A 266 -6.55 -8.16 -19.56
N GLY A 267 -5.25 -8.49 -19.50
CA GLY A 267 -4.37 -8.63 -20.67
C GLY A 267 -3.68 -7.34 -21.14
N ALA A 268 -3.71 -6.26 -20.36
CA ALA A 268 -3.19 -4.94 -20.76
C ALA A 268 -1.76 -4.95 -21.33
N PHE A 269 -0.82 -5.65 -20.69
CA PHE A 269 0.56 -5.79 -21.20
C PHE A 269 0.65 -6.56 -22.52
N LEU A 270 -0.27 -7.50 -22.76
CA LEU A 270 -0.34 -8.27 -24.01
C LEU A 270 -0.92 -7.43 -25.15
N VAL A 271 -1.91 -6.57 -24.87
CA VAL A 271 -2.44 -5.59 -25.83
C VAL A 271 -1.38 -4.52 -26.15
N ALA A 272 -0.63 -4.02 -25.16
CA ALA A 272 0.47 -3.11 -25.40
C ALA A 272 1.62 -3.76 -26.21
N ALA A 273 1.97 -5.02 -25.93
CA ALA A 273 2.96 -5.78 -26.71
C ALA A 273 2.49 -6.07 -28.14
N LEU A 274 1.21 -6.40 -28.33
CA LEU A 274 0.56 -6.52 -29.65
C LEU A 274 0.72 -5.23 -30.47
N ASN A 275 0.40 -4.09 -29.86
CA ASN A 275 0.48 -2.78 -30.52
C ASN A 275 1.92 -2.40 -30.88
N TYR A 276 2.88 -2.65 -29.98
CA TYR A 276 4.31 -2.45 -30.26
C TYR A 276 4.80 -3.31 -31.43
N LEU A 277 4.46 -4.61 -31.43
CA LEU A 277 4.82 -5.51 -32.53
C LEU A 277 4.17 -5.10 -33.85
N LYS A 278 2.89 -4.69 -33.86
CA LYS A 278 2.20 -4.21 -35.07
C LYS A 278 2.89 -2.99 -35.68
N LEU A 279 3.40 -2.07 -34.86
CA LEU A 279 4.17 -0.91 -35.33
C LEU A 279 5.54 -1.28 -35.93
N GLU A 280 6.31 -2.13 -35.24
CA GLU A 280 7.59 -2.67 -35.76
C GLU A 280 7.38 -3.41 -37.10
N TYR A 281 6.37 -4.29 -37.18
CA TYR A 281 6.03 -4.99 -38.43
C TYR A 281 5.59 -4.04 -39.56
N GLN A 282 4.88 -2.95 -39.27
CA GLN A 282 4.53 -1.95 -40.29
C GLN A 282 5.80 -1.31 -40.88
N GLN A 283 6.74 -0.88 -40.04
CA GLN A 283 8.03 -0.33 -40.49
C GLN A 283 8.82 -1.35 -41.34
N VAL A 284 8.91 -2.59 -40.86
CA VAL A 284 9.64 -3.67 -41.54
C VAL A 284 9.02 -4.01 -42.90
N ASN A 285 7.70 -4.22 -42.94
CA ASN A 285 7.01 -4.59 -44.18
C ASN A 285 7.04 -3.45 -45.22
N GLN A 286 6.95 -2.18 -44.79
CA GLN A 286 7.15 -1.04 -45.68
C GLN A 286 8.56 -1.05 -46.28
N ARG A 287 9.60 -1.20 -45.46
CA ARG A 287 10.98 -1.10 -45.93
C ARG A 287 11.38 -2.29 -46.83
N LEU A 288 10.85 -3.48 -46.58
CA LEU A 288 10.99 -4.63 -47.47
C LEU A 288 10.36 -4.39 -48.85
N ALA A 289 9.18 -3.76 -48.91
CA ALA A 289 8.54 -3.39 -50.18
C ALA A 289 9.32 -2.31 -50.95
N GLU A 290 9.88 -1.31 -50.26
CA GLU A 290 10.76 -0.29 -50.86
C GLU A 290 12.05 -0.89 -51.44
N LEU A 291 12.58 -1.95 -50.82
CA LEU A 291 13.76 -2.70 -51.27
C LEU A 291 13.46 -3.77 -52.33
N GLY A 292 12.19 -3.89 -52.76
CA GLY A 292 11.79 -4.80 -53.84
C GLY A 292 11.59 -6.26 -53.44
N GLU A 293 11.38 -6.57 -52.16
CA GLU A 293 10.98 -7.93 -51.74
C GLU A 293 9.57 -8.26 -52.30
N PRO A 294 9.35 -9.46 -52.87
CA PRO A 294 8.02 -9.86 -53.34
C PRO A 294 6.99 -9.85 -52.21
N SER A 295 5.85 -9.16 -52.44
CA SER A 295 4.73 -9.03 -51.49
C SER A 295 4.13 -10.36 -51.00
N GLU A 296 4.52 -11.50 -51.58
CA GLU A 296 4.07 -12.84 -51.21
C GLU A 296 4.70 -13.35 -49.90
N LEU A 297 5.84 -12.78 -49.48
CA LEU A 297 6.49 -13.12 -48.20
C LEU A 297 5.82 -12.45 -46.98
N VAL A 298 5.09 -11.35 -47.18
CA VAL A 298 4.36 -10.62 -46.12
C VAL A 298 3.18 -11.47 -45.65
N SER A 299 3.03 -11.66 -44.34
CA SER A 299 1.90 -12.42 -43.80
C SER A 299 0.58 -11.73 -44.06
N LYS A 300 -0.35 -12.46 -44.67
CA LYS A 300 -1.73 -12.01 -44.93
C LYS A 300 -2.58 -11.97 -43.65
N GLU A 301 -2.09 -12.57 -42.57
CA GLU A 301 -2.79 -12.73 -41.29
C GLU A 301 -1.88 -12.32 -40.12
N LEU A 302 -1.19 -11.18 -40.23
CA LEU A 302 -0.23 -10.70 -39.23
C LEU A 302 -0.74 -10.71 -37.77
N ASN A 303 -2.01 -10.34 -37.54
CA ASN A 303 -2.60 -10.42 -36.20
C ASN A 303 -2.65 -11.87 -35.67
N HIS A 304 -2.93 -12.86 -36.52
CA HIS A 304 -2.92 -14.28 -36.16
C HIS A 304 -1.52 -14.73 -35.74
N ASP A 305 -0.51 -14.39 -36.54
CA ASP A 305 0.88 -14.74 -36.24
C ASP A 305 1.34 -14.17 -34.88
N ILE A 306 1.01 -12.91 -34.59
CA ILE A 306 1.38 -12.28 -33.32
C ILE A 306 0.66 -12.96 -32.14
N LEU A 307 -0.65 -13.18 -32.25
CA LEU A 307 -1.45 -13.82 -31.20
C LEU A 307 -1.03 -15.27 -30.93
N HIS A 308 -0.70 -16.04 -31.97
CA HIS A 308 -0.36 -17.46 -31.86
C HIS A 308 1.13 -17.72 -31.56
N ASN A 309 2.05 -16.96 -32.15
CA ASN A 309 3.49 -17.24 -32.06
C ASN A 309 4.20 -16.40 -31.00
N ASN A 310 3.77 -15.14 -30.79
CA ASN A 310 4.49 -14.19 -29.93
C ASN A 310 3.93 -14.09 -28.51
N LEU A 311 2.61 -13.97 -28.34
CA LEU A 311 1.99 -13.57 -27.06
C LEU A 311 1.47 -14.75 -26.23
N PHE A 312 1.81 -14.78 -24.95
CA PHE A 312 1.41 -15.80 -23.98
C PHE A 312 0.97 -15.15 -22.65
N GLY A 313 -0.04 -15.72 -22.00
CA GLY A 313 -0.61 -15.18 -20.76
C GLY A 313 -1.03 -16.28 -19.79
N VAL A 314 -0.80 -16.08 -18.49
CA VAL A 314 -1.33 -16.94 -17.42
C VAL A 314 -1.97 -16.07 -16.34
N ASP A 315 -3.14 -16.46 -15.86
CA ASP A 315 -3.77 -15.89 -14.66
C ASP A 315 -4.48 -16.99 -13.82
N ILE A 316 -4.62 -16.78 -12.52
CA ILE A 316 -5.26 -17.73 -11.60
C ILE A 316 -6.80 -17.67 -11.69
N ASN A 317 -7.35 -16.52 -12.07
CA ASN A 317 -8.78 -16.28 -12.23
C ASN A 317 -9.24 -16.66 -13.66
N PRO A 318 -10.23 -17.56 -13.83
CA PRO A 318 -10.71 -17.92 -15.16
C PRO A 318 -11.38 -16.75 -15.88
N GLU A 319 -12.04 -15.85 -15.14
CA GLU A 319 -12.76 -14.71 -15.72
C GLU A 319 -11.77 -13.69 -16.31
N SER A 320 -10.65 -13.41 -15.61
CA SER A 320 -9.52 -12.63 -16.14
C SER A 320 -8.96 -13.22 -17.44
N VAL A 321 -8.86 -14.55 -17.53
CA VAL A 321 -8.38 -15.24 -18.72
C VAL A 321 -9.32 -15.07 -19.92
N GLU A 322 -10.64 -15.09 -19.74
CA GLU A 322 -11.57 -14.81 -20.84
C GLU A 322 -11.56 -13.32 -21.23
N ILE A 323 -11.49 -12.41 -20.25
CA ILE A 323 -11.34 -10.96 -20.47
C ILE A 323 -10.09 -10.67 -21.30
N ALA A 324 -8.93 -11.24 -20.96
CA ALA A 324 -7.69 -11.06 -21.72
C ALA A 324 -7.81 -11.55 -23.18
N ARG A 325 -8.59 -12.61 -23.42
CA ARG A 325 -8.86 -13.09 -24.77
C ARG A 325 -9.76 -12.13 -25.54
N LEU A 326 -10.84 -11.65 -24.91
CA LEU A 326 -11.73 -10.66 -25.50
C LEU A 326 -10.98 -9.37 -25.86
N SER A 327 -10.19 -8.81 -24.94
CA SER A 327 -9.36 -7.61 -25.20
C SER A 327 -8.42 -7.79 -26.39
N LEU A 328 -7.77 -8.95 -26.52
CA LEU A 328 -6.92 -9.28 -27.67
C LEU A 328 -7.73 -9.49 -28.96
N HIS A 329 -8.93 -10.06 -28.91
CA HIS A 329 -9.84 -10.20 -30.05
C HIS A 329 -10.32 -8.84 -30.56
N LEU A 330 -10.74 -7.94 -29.67
CA LEU A 330 -11.16 -6.58 -30.02
C LEU A 330 -10.00 -5.79 -30.66
N ALA A 331 -8.77 -5.93 -30.15
CA ALA A 331 -7.57 -5.31 -30.72
C ALA A 331 -7.07 -5.91 -32.05
N THR A 332 -7.70 -6.99 -32.55
CA THR A 332 -7.26 -7.73 -33.75
C THR A 332 -8.35 -8.06 -34.77
N ALA A 333 -9.62 -7.77 -34.49
CA ALA A 333 -10.73 -8.06 -35.39
C ALA A 333 -10.61 -7.28 -36.72
N GLU A 334 -10.71 -7.99 -37.84
CA GLU A 334 -10.61 -7.45 -39.20
C GLU A 334 -11.76 -7.96 -40.07
N LYS A 335 -12.39 -7.10 -40.89
CA LYS A 335 -13.62 -7.46 -41.60
C LYS A 335 -13.41 -8.68 -42.51
N GLY A 336 -14.17 -9.75 -42.23
CA GLY A 336 -14.10 -11.00 -43.00
C GLY A 336 -13.02 -12.00 -42.57
N LYS A 337 -12.22 -11.72 -41.54
CA LYS A 337 -11.25 -12.68 -40.98
C LYS A 337 -11.77 -13.33 -39.69
N PRO A 338 -11.65 -14.67 -39.52
CA PRO A 338 -11.94 -15.32 -38.24
C PRO A 338 -11.04 -14.84 -37.10
N LEU A 339 -11.55 -14.87 -35.87
CA LEU A 339 -10.75 -14.59 -34.68
C LEU A 339 -9.77 -15.74 -34.39
N THR A 340 -8.58 -15.40 -33.89
CA THR A 340 -7.56 -16.41 -33.56
C THR A 340 -7.91 -17.14 -32.27
N SER A 341 -7.78 -18.47 -32.24
CA SER A 341 -7.95 -19.23 -31.00
C SER A 341 -6.83 -18.91 -30.02
N LEU A 342 -7.19 -18.39 -28.85
CA LEU A 342 -6.25 -17.97 -27.81
C LEU A 342 -6.11 -18.99 -26.67
N ARG A 343 -6.87 -20.09 -26.69
CA ARG A 343 -6.92 -21.09 -25.60
C ARG A 343 -5.61 -21.84 -25.38
N GLU A 344 -4.73 -21.93 -26.39
CA GLU A 344 -3.39 -22.51 -26.23
C GLU A 344 -2.39 -21.55 -25.57
N ASN A 345 -2.54 -20.23 -25.76
CA ASN A 345 -1.54 -19.24 -25.34
C ASN A 345 -1.95 -18.43 -24.10
N ILE A 346 -3.25 -18.18 -23.88
CA ILE A 346 -3.80 -17.45 -22.73
C ILE A 346 -4.57 -18.45 -21.86
N ARG A 347 -4.04 -18.81 -20.69
CA ARG A 347 -4.50 -19.98 -19.91
C ARG A 347 -4.69 -19.71 -18.42
N GLN A 348 -5.61 -20.44 -17.80
CA GLN A 348 -5.77 -20.41 -16.35
C GLN A 348 -4.70 -21.23 -15.64
N GLY A 349 -4.13 -20.70 -14.56
CA GLY A 349 -3.45 -21.44 -13.51
C GLY A 349 -2.74 -20.58 -12.47
N ASN A 350 -2.38 -21.19 -11.35
CA ASN A 350 -1.53 -20.57 -10.32
C ASN A 350 -0.08 -20.62 -10.79
N SER A 351 0.42 -19.49 -11.30
CA SER A 351 1.77 -19.35 -11.88
C SER A 351 2.92 -19.70 -10.95
N VAL A 352 2.78 -19.50 -9.63
CA VAL A 352 3.86 -19.72 -8.66
C VAL A 352 3.85 -21.12 -8.02
N VAL A 353 2.81 -21.93 -8.22
CA VAL A 353 2.72 -23.31 -7.72
C VAL A 353 2.60 -24.29 -8.88
N GLU A 354 3.54 -25.23 -8.99
CA GLU A 354 3.53 -26.27 -10.03
C GLU A 354 2.98 -27.62 -9.53
N ASP A 355 2.61 -27.74 -8.25
CA ASP A 355 2.09 -28.97 -7.64
C ASP A 355 0.57 -28.91 -7.40
N LYS A 356 -0.17 -29.80 -8.07
CA LYS A 356 -1.64 -29.90 -7.98
C LYS A 356 -2.16 -30.47 -6.66
N THR A 357 -1.29 -31.05 -5.84
CA THR A 357 -1.62 -31.45 -4.46
C THR A 357 -1.61 -30.26 -3.49
N VAL A 358 -0.88 -29.18 -3.85
CA VAL A 358 -0.77 -27.94 -3.06
C VAL A 358 -1.84 -26.92 -3.47
N ASP A 359 -2.02 -26.66 -4.77
CA ASP A 359 -3.15 -25.89 -5.29
C ASP A 359 -3.74 -26.61 -6.51
N LYS A 360 -5.04 -26.90 -6.50
CA LYS A 360 -5.73 -27.56 -7.63
C LYS A 360 -5.57 -26.81 -8.97
N ARG A 361 -5.30 -25.51 -8.91
CA ARG A 361 -5.07 -24.61 -10.07
C ARG A 361 -3.61 -24.57 -10.52
N ALA A 362 -2.70 -25.30 -9.88
CA ALA A 362 -1.26 -25.27 -10.16
C ALA A 362 -0.92 -25.35 -11.66
N PHE A 363 -0.07 -24.43 -12.12
CA PHE A 363 0.33 -24.32 -13.52
C PHE A 363 1.69 -24.99 -13.73
N HIS A 364 1.74 -26.01 -14.58
CA HIS A 364 2.99 -26.68 -14.93
C HIS A 364 3.67 -25.96 -16.11
N TRP A 365 4.92 -25.50 -15.94
CA TRP A 365 5.63 -24.71 -16.96
C TRP A 365 6.36 -25.61 -17.98
N PHE A 366 5.60 -26.18 -18.93
CA PHE A 366 6.11 -27.10 -19.96
C PHE A 366 5.59 -26.79 -21.38
N GLY A 367 6.20 -27.43 -22.40
CA GLY A 367 5.76 -27.34 -23.79
C GLY A 367 5.76 -25.90 -24.32
N ARG A 368 4.60 -25.42 -24.79
CA ARG A 368 4.42 -24.03 -25.25
C ARG A 368 4.68 -22.97 -24.16
N PHE A 369 4.73 -23.35 -22.88
CA PHE A 369 5.00 -22.47 -21.73
C PHE A 369 6.40 -22.69 -21.13
N LYS A 370 7.42 -22.78 -21.98
CA LYS A 370 8.83 -22.82 -21.57
C LYS A 370 9.67 -21.80 -22.35
N GLU A 371 10.67 -21.22 -21.71
CA GLU A 371 11.73 -20.38 -22.29
C GLU A 371 11.25 -19.18 -23.13
N PHE A 372 11.07 -18.04 -22.47
CA PHE A 372 10.60 -16.79 -23.08
C PHE A 372 11.75 -15.80 -23.35
N ASP A 373 11.60 -14.98 -24.38
CA ASP A 373 12.54 -13.93 -24.75
C ASP A 373 12.30 -12.65 -23.94
N VAL A 374 11.03 -12.35 -23.69
CA VAL A 374 10.57 -11.18 -22.93
C VAL A 374 9.51 -11.61 -21.91
N ILE A 375 9.55 -11.03 -20.72
CA ILE A 375 8.51 -11.16 -19.69
C ILE A 375 8.06 -9.76 -19.26
N LEU A 376 6.74 -9.57 -19.20
CA LEU A 376 6.05 -8.33 -18.86
C LEU A 376 5.03 -8.60 -17.74
N GLY A 377 4.49 -7.56 -17.11
CA GLY A 377 3.33 -7.68 -16.23
C GLY A 377 3.35 -6.81 -14.98
N ASN A 378 2.31 -6.95 -14.16
CA ASN A 378 2.16 -6.31 -12.85
C ASN A 378 1.85 -7.36 -11.78
N PRO A 379 2.87 -8.02 -11.19
CA PRO A 379 2.65 -9.14 -10.26
C PRO A 379 1.84 -8.76 -9.00
N PRO A 380 0.96 -9.66 -8.52
CA PRO A 380 -0.05 -9.33 -7.53
C PRO A 380 0.49 -8.98 -6.13
N TYR A 381 -0.07 -7.92 -5.54
CA TYR A 381 0.35 -7.32 -4.27
C TYR A 381 -0.28 -8.02 -3.04
N VAL A 382 -0.33 -9.36 -3.06
CA VAL A 382 -0.95 -10.16 -1.98
C VAL A 382 -0.02 -10.30 -0.79
N ARG A 383 -0.53 -10.00 0.41
CA ARG A 383 0.25 -10.05 1.65
C ARG A 383 0.47 -11.46 2.19
N GLN A 384 1.59 -11.61 2.91
CA GLN A 384 2.07 -12.85 3.51
C GLN A 384 1.04 -13.67 4.32
N GLU A 385 0.06 -13.03 4.98
CA GLU A 385 -0.95 -13.73 5.79
C GLU A 385 -1.78 -14.70 4.94
N ARG A 386 -2.08 -14.30 3.69
CA ARG A 386 -2.92 -15.06 2.75
C ARG A 386 -2.16 -16.19 2.07
N LEU A 387 -0.83 -16.14 2.05
CA LEU A 387 0.02 -17.17 1.44
C LEU A 387 0.19 -18.41 2.33
N THR A 388 -0.29 -18.37 3.57
CA THR A 388 -0.14 -19.42 4.59
C THR A 388 -0.35 -20.86 4.09
N PRO A 389 -1.37 -21.20 3.28
CA PRO A 389 -1.55 -22.56 2.76
C PRO A 389 -0.43 -23.05 1.84
N ILE A 390 0.25 -22.15 1.12
CA ILE A 390 1.28 -22.47 0.14
C ILE A 390 2.71 -22.21 0.64
N LYS A 391 2.90 -21.61 1.84
CA LYS A 391 4.23 -21.31 2.40
C LYS A 391 5.20 -22.50 2.41
N PRO A 392 4.82 -23.74 2.79
CA PRO A 392 5.75 -24.87 2.76
C PRO A 392 6.24 -25.22 1.36
N TYR A 393 5.40 -25.01 0.33
CA TYR A 393 5.81 -25.18 -1.07
C TYR A 393 6.75 -24.05 -1.52
N LEU A 394 6.43 -22.81 -1.15
CA LEU A 394 7.29 -21.65 -1.47
C LEU A 394 8.69 -21.79 -0.84
N GLU A 395 8.76 -22.21 0.43
CA GLU A 395 9.98 -22.49 1.18
C GLU A 395 10.86 -23.57 0.54
N ALA A 396 10.23 -24.62 -0.02
CA ALA A 396 10.94 -25.72 -0.67
C ALA A 396 11.39 -25.42 -2.12
N ASN A 397 10.80 -24.43 -2.80
CA ASN A 397 10.98 -24.23 -4.25
C ASN A 397 11.56 -22.86 -4.66
N TYR A 398 11.62 -21.86 -3.77
CA TYR A 398 12.06 -20.50 -4.10
C TYR A 398 13.22 -20.03 -3.21
N ARG A 399 14.32 -19.62 -3.83
CA ARG A 399 15.47 -19.00 -3.14
C ARG A 399 15.11 -17.65 -2.54
N THR A 400 14.09 -16.97 -3.05
CA THR A 400 13.60 -15.69 -2.50
C THR A 400 12.61 -15.85 -1.36
N TYR A 401 12.36 -17.07 -0.85
CA TYR A 401 11.38 -17.28 0.23
C TYR A 401 11.77 -16.55 1.51
N HIS A 402 10.77 -15.91 2.12
CA HIS A 402 10.83 -15.39 3.48
C HIS A 402 9.43 -15.47 4.10
N GLY A 403 9.32 -15.91 5.36
CA GLY A 403 8.04 -16.22 6.00
C GLY A 403 7.03 -15.06 6.10
N VAL A 404 7.48 -13.82 5.86
CA VAL A 404 6.67 -12.59 5.76
C VAL A 404 6.93 -11.78 4.47
N ALA A 405 7.29 -12.45 3.36
CA ALA A 405 7.34 -11.82 2.03
C ALA A 405 5.96 -11.82 1.34
N ASP A 406 5.71 -10.79 0.54
CA ASP A 406 4.50 -10.62 -0.28
C ASP A 406 4.62 -11.38 -1.62
N LEU A 407 3.50 -11.66 -2.28
CA LEU A 407 3.43 -12.62 -3.39
C LEU A 407 4.27 -12.26 -4.62
N TYR A 408 4.39 -10.98 -4.96
CA TYR A 408 5.21 -10.51 -6.09
C TYR A 408 6.68 -10.98 -6.01
N THR A 409 7.18 -11.25 -4.80
CA THR A 409 8.55 -11.73 -4.55
C THR A 409 8.88 -12.96 -5.39
N TYR A 410 7.95 -13.91 -5.41
CA TYR A 410 8.09 -15.20 -6.10
C TYR A 410 7.94 -15.05 -7.62
N PHE A 411 7.24 -14.02 -8.10
CA PHE A 411 7.12 -13.72 -9.52
C PHE A 411 8.44 -13.21 -10.14
N PHE A 412 9.29 -12.51 -9.38
CA PHE A 412 10.63 -12.12 -9.86
C PHE A 412 11.53 -13.34 -10.09
N GLU A 413 11.58 -14.28 -9.14
CA GLU A 413 12.33 -15.54 -9.31
C GLU A 413 11.71 -16.41 -10.42
N LEU A 414 10.37 -16.50 -10.49
CA LEU A 414 9.66 -17.20 -11.58
C LEU A 414 10.00 -16.63 -12.97
N GLY A 415 9.92 -15.31 -13.14
CA GLY A 415 10.21 -14.66 -14.42
C GLY A 415 11.66 -14.86 -14.84
N LEU A 416 12.62 -14.63 -13.93
CA LEU A 416 14.03 -14.89 -14.21
C LEU A 416 14.32 -16.38 -14.40
N ARG A 417 13.56 -17.31 -13.81
CA ARG A 417 13.63 -18.75 -14.09
C ARG A 417 13.16 -19.06 -15.52
N LEU A 418 12.02 -18.52 -15.94
CA LEU A 418 11.38 -18.76 -17.25
C LEU A 418 12.04 -18.06 -18.45
N LEU A 419 12.79 -16.98 -18.25
CA LEU A 419 13.51 -16.29 -19.33
C LEU A 419 14.64 -17.13 -19.94
N LYS A 420 14.88 -16.94 -21.24
CA LYS A 420 16.12 -17.34 -21.93
C LYS A 420 17.30 -16.47 -21.45
N LYS A 421 18.53 -16.96 -21.65
CA LYS A 421 19.75 -16.18 -21.39
C LYS A 421 19.79 -14.96 -22.32
N GLY A 422 19.97 -13.76 -21.76
CA GLY A 422 19.83 -12.50 -22.49
C GLY A 422 18.39 -12.05 -22.75
N GLY A 423 17.38 -12.77 -22.25
CA GLY A 423 15.99 -12.31 -22.26
C GLY A 423 15.75 -11.15 -21.29
N MET A 424 14.71 -10.36 -21.53
CA MET A 424 14.38 -9.14 -20.77
C MET A 424 13.12 -9.34 -19.91
N LEU A 425 13.14 -8.81 -18.69
CA LEU A 425 11.98 -8.76 -17.78
C LEU A 425 11.69 -7.29 -17.45
N GLY A 426 10.42 -6.90 -17.56
CA GLY A 426 9.92 -5.60 -17.16
C GLY A 426 8.66 -5.75 -16.33
N PHE A 427 8.78 -5.53 -15.02
CA PHE A 427 7.63 -5.52 -14.10
C PHE A 427 7.46 -4.15 -13.48
N ILE A 428 6.21 -3.75 -13.29
CA ILE A 428 5.82 -2.83 -12.22
C ILE A 428 5.44 -3.66 -10.99
N SER A 429 5.96 -3.30 -9.82
CA SER A 429 5.79 -4.06 -8.57
C SER A 429 5.93 -3.15 -7.36
N SER A 430 6.02 -3.69 -6.14
CA SER A 430 6.12 -2.89 -4.92
C SER A 430 7.56 -2.51 -4.58
N ALA A 431 7.85 -1.21 -4.42
CA ALA A 431 9.08 -0.68 -3.87
C ALA A 431 9.34 -1.10 -2.40
N THR A 432 8.38 -1.73 -1.71
CA THR A 432 8.55 -2.12 -0.30
C THR A 432 9.75 -3.04 -0.08
N PHE A 433 10.05 -3.96 -1.00
CA PHE A 433 11.23 -4.83 -0.91
C PHE A 433 12.56 -4.08 -1.06
N PHE A 434 12.58 -2.80 -1.47
CA PHE A 434 13.82 -2.01 -1.45
C PHE A 434 14.32 -1.77 -0.03
N ARG A 435 13.44 -1.69 1.00
CA ARG A 435 13.85 -1.30 2.37
C ARG A 435 13.34 -2.22 3.50
N THR A 436 12.45 -3.18 3.25
CA THR A 436 12.01 -4.14 4.29
C THR A 436 12.97 -5.32 4.46
N GLY A 437 13.10 -5.86 5.67
CA GLY A 437 13.83 -7.12 5.89
C GLY A 437 13.26 -8.29 5.08
N SER A 438 11.93 -8.33 4.88
CA SER A 438 11.27 -9.34 4.04
C SER A 438 11.72 -9.37 2.58
N GLY A 439 12.34 -8.30 2.08
CA GLY A 439 12.90 -8.23 0.73
C GLY A 439 14.35 -8.71 0.61
N GLU A 440 15.03 -9.11 1.69
CA GLU A 440 16.47 -9.36 1.66
C GLU A 440 16.89 -10.45 0.67
N HIS A 441 16.27 -11.64 0.74
CA HIS A 441 16.58 -12.73 -0.18
C HIS A 441 16.27 -12.37 -1.64
N LEU A 442 15.26 -11.53 -1.90
CA LEU A 442 14.97 -11.00 -3.24
C LEU A 442 16.05 -10.01 -3.71
N ARG A 443 16.50 -9.09 -2.85
CA ARG A 443 17.61 -8.16 -3.18
C ARG A 443 18.89 -8.94 -3.50
N GLN A 444 19.24 -9.93 -2.67
CA GLN A 444 20.37 -10.85 -2.90
C GLN A 444 20.22 -11.62 -4.22
N PHE A 445 19.05 -12.19 -4.50
CA PHE A 445 18.77 -12.94 -5.72
C PHE A 445 18.90 -12.05 -6.97
N LEU A 446 18.23 -10.89 -7.01
CA LEU A 446 18.25 -9.98 -8.16
C LEU A 446 19.66 -9.45 -8.45
N GLN A 447 20.47 -9.18 -7.42
CA GLN A 447 21.86 -8.76 -7.61
C GLN A 447 22.72 -9.78 -8.37
N ILE A 448 22.46 -11.08 -8.19
CA ILE A 448 23.21 -12.17 -8.82
C ILE A 448 22.58 -12.61 -10.14
N GLU A 449 21.27 -12.87 -10.15
CA GLU A 449 20.54 -13.53 -11.24
C GLU A 449 19.94 -12.56 -12.28
N ALA A 450 20.06 -11.24 -12.08
CA ALA A 450 19.60 -10.22 -13.02
C ALA A 450 20.66 -9.13 -13.28
N ASN A 451 20.80 -8.69 -14.53
CA ASN A 451 21.42 -7.41 -14.87
C ASN A 451 20.34 -6.34 -14.82
N LEU A 452 20.38 -5.41 -13.86
CA LEU A 452 19.47 -4.26 -13.87
C LEU A 452 19.78 -3.39 -15.10
N LYS A 453 18.73 -2.80 -15.70
CA LYS A 453 18.84 -1.86 -16.83
C LYS A 453 18.28 -0.50 -16.46
N SER A 454 17.05 -0.49 -15.94
CA SER A 454 16.47 0.70 -15.30
C SER A 454 15.59 0.36 -14.10
N VAL A 455 15.59 1.24 -13.10
CA VAL A 455 14.65 1.20 -11.97
C VAL A 455 13.97 2.56 -11.82
N VAL A 456 12.65 2.59 -11.73
CA VAL A 456 11.87 3.79 -11.41
C VAL A 456 11.21 3.58 -10.05
N ASP A 457 11.52 4.41 -9.05
CA ASP A 457 10.86 4.43 -7.75
C ASP A 457 9.83 5.57 -7.75
N PHE A 458 8.53 5.25 -7.59
CA PHE A 458 7.47 6.25 -7.56
C PHE A 458 7.31 6.92 -6.18
N GLY A 459 8.10 6.53 -5.17
CA GLY A 459 7.97 7.06 -3.81
C GLY A 459 6.59 6.77 -3.22
N ASP A 460 5.90 7.80 -2.75
CA ASP A 460 4.52 7.71 -2.27
C ASP A 460 3.45 8.19 -3.29
N LEU A 461 3.84 8.47 -4.54
CA LEU A 461 2.90 8.83 -5.61
C LEU A 461 1.87 7.70 -5.85
N GLN A 462 0.59 8.05 -5.76
CA GLN A 462 -0.50 7.08 -5.81
C GLN A 462 -0.92 6.82 -7.27
N VAL A 463 -0.11 6.04 -7.99
CA VAL A 463 -0.31 5.66 -9.41
C VAL A 463 -1.61 4.85 -9.62
N PHE A 464 -2.00 4.01 -8.66
CA PHE A 464 -3.17 3.14 -8.76
C PHE A 464 -4.36 3.70 -7.97
N GLU A 465 -5.50 3.92 -8.62
CA GLU A 465 -6.68 4.50 -7.96
C GLU A 465 -7.21 3.61 -6.82
N GLY A 466 -7.43 4.24 -5.65
CA GLY A 466 -8.02 3.61 -4.46
C GLY A 466 -7.08 2.71 -3.63
N VAL A 467 -5.92 2.28 -4.15
CA VAL A 467 -5.03 1.33 -3.46
C VAL A 467 -3.70 1.99 -3.06
N THR A 468 -3.52 2.20 -1.75
CA THR A 468 -2.25 2.71 -1.22
C THR A 468 -1.17 1.64 -1.27
N THR A 469 -0.34 1.77 -2.30
CA THR A 469 0.90 1.04 -2.58
C THR A 469 2.05 2.04 -2.70
N TYR A 470 3.26 1.50 -2.87
CA TYR A 470 4.48 2.23 -3.24
C TYR A 470 5.01 1.51 -4.48
N PRO A 471 4.61 1.89 -5.70
CA PRO A 471 5.02 1.15 -6.88
C PRO A 471 6.50 1.43 -7.22
N ALA A 472 7.10 0.54 -8.01
CA ALA A 472 8.35 0.75 -8.72
C ALA A 472 8.36 -0.06 -10.03
N ILE A 473 8.97 0.48 -11.09
CA ILE A 473 9.27 -0.28 -12.31
C ILE A 473 10.68 -0.85 -12.19
N LEU A 474 10.86 -2.12 -12.54
CA LEU A 474 12.17 -2.76 -12.68
C LEU A 474 12.29 -3.40 -14.06
N ILE A 475 13.24 -2.87 -14.86
CA ILE A 475 13.64 -3.43 -16.16
C ILE A 475 15.00 -4.10 -16.00
N MET A 476 15.10 -5.37 -16.38
CA MET A 476 16.29 -6.19 -16.18
C MET A 476 16.50 -7.24 -17.27
N GLU A 477 17.72 -7.76 -17.40
CA GLU A 477 18.11 -8.80 -18.34
C GLU A 477 18.63 -10.04 -17.60
N LYS A 478 18.23 -11.24 -18.00
CA LYS A 478 18.79 -12.49 -17.46
C LYS A 478 20.25 -12.66 -17.93
N PRO A 479 21.26 -12.74 -17.05
CA PRO A 479 22.67 -12.79 -17.44
C PRO A 479 23.00 -13.96 -18.38
N SER A 480 23.81 -13.69 -19.41
CA SER A 480 24.25 -14.71 -20.38
C SER A 480 25.14 -15.79 -19.76
N ARG A 481 25.75 -15.50 -18.60
CA ARG A 481 26.62 -16.39 -17.81
C ARG A 481 26.25 -16.27 -16.33
N SER A 482 26.18 -17.41 -15.64
CA SER A 482 26.01 -17.46 -14.18
C SER A 482 27.23 -16.86 -13.46
N ARG A 483 27.00 -16.26 -12.29
CA ARG A 483 28.03 -15.56 -11.49
C ARG A 483 27.81 -15.76 -10.00
N LYS A 484 28.79 -15.38 -9.17
CA LYS A 484 28.73 -15.44 -7.69
C LYS A 484 28.72 -14.08 -7.01
N HIS A 485 28.93 -12.99 -7.76
CA HIS A 485 29.03 -11.63 -7.24
C HIS A 485 28.22 -10.68 -8.14
N PRO A 486 27.71 -9.54 -7.61
CA PRO A 486 27.00 -8.54 -8.41
C PRO A 486 27.91 -7.94 -9.49
N PRO A 487 27.36 -7.45 -10.62
CA PRO A 487 28.16 -6.83 -11.67
C PRO A 487 28.55 -5.40 -11.31
N GLU A 488 29.69 -4.94 -11.82
CA GLU A 488 30.14 -3.55 -11.72
C GLU A 488 29.45 -2.63 -12.75
N GLN A 489 28.69 -3.22 -13.68
CA GLN A 489 27.93 -2.48 -14.69
C GLN A 489 26.92 -1.53 -14.03
N ALA A 490 26.86 -0.30 -14.53
CA ALA A 490 25.87 0.68 -14.13
C ALA A 490 24.48 0.34 -14.69
N PHE A 491 23.45 0.69 -13.91
CA PHE A 491 22.06 0.73 -14.35
C PHE A 491 21.50 2.14 -14.14
N ARG A 492 20.51 2.51 -14.94
CA ARG A 492 19.85 3.83 -14.86
C ARG A 492 18.78 3.82 -13.77
N PHE A 493 18.54 4.93 -13.10
CA PHE A 493 17.41 5.06 -12.17
C PHE A 493 16.76 6.43 -12.18
N LEU A 494 15.49 6.47 -11.81
CA LEU A 494 14.69 7.67 -11.64
C LEU A 494 13.92 7.57 -10.32
N ASN A 495 14.13 8.53 -9.42
CA ASN A 495 13.29 8.73 -8.24
C ASN A 495 12.26 9.81 -8.62
N VAL A 496 11.00 9.42 -8.76
CA VAL A 496 9.94 10.31 -9.27
C VAL A 496 9.70 11.49 -8.32
N GLN A 497 9.66 12.69 -8.88
CA GLN A 497 9.36 13.94 -8.17
C GLN A 497 7.94 14.47 -8.45
N SER A 498 7.27 13.94 -9.48
CA SER A 498 5.86 14.22 -9.79
C SER A 498 4.95 14.02 -8.57
N ARG A 499 4.08 15.01 -8.32
CA ARG A 499 3.05 14.97 -7.27
C ARG A 499 1.71 14.48 -7.80
N HIS A 500 1.51 14.55 -9.11
CA HIS A 500 0.29 14.13 -9.80
C HIS A 500 0.61 13.18 -10.96
N VAL A 501 -0.25 12.19 -11.19
CA VAL A 501 -0.06 11.17 -12.25
C VAL A 501 -0.09 11.78 -13.66
N SER A 502 -0.67 12.98 -13.82
CA SER A 502 -0.63 13.78 -15.06
C SER A 502 0.77 14.30 -15.42
N GLU A 503 1.62 14.57 -14.43
CA GLU A 503 3.00 15.07 -14.63
C GLU A 503 3.94 13.91 -15.05
N LEU A 504 3.62 12.71 -14.57
CA LEU A 504 4.45 11.50 -14.63
C LEU A 504 4.80 11.04 -16.05
N ALA A 505 3.90 11.23 -17.01
CA ALA A 505 4.16 10.87 -18.41
C ALA A 505 5.29 11.73 -19.04
N GLY A 506 5.45 12.97 -18.60
CA GLY A 506 6.58 13.81 -18.95
C GLY A 506 7.86 13.37 -18.23
N GLU A 507 7.78 13.12 -16.92
CA GLU A 507 8.96 12.72 -16.12
C GLU A 507 9.55 11.36 -16.55
N LEU A 508 8.72 10.37 -16.90
CA LEU A 508 9.17 9.08 -17.43
C LEU A 508 9.87 9.18 -18.80
N LYS A 509 9.61 10.25 -19.57
CA LYS A 509 10.11 10.44 -20.92
C LYS A 509 11.33 11.37 -20.98
N ASP A 510 11.20 12.54 -20.37
CA ASP A 510 12.17 13.64 -20.45
C ASP A 510 12.99 13.80 -19.15
N GLY A 511 12.72 12.98 -18.12
CA GLY A 511 13.38 13.04 -16.82
C GLY A 511 14.84 12.60 -16.81
N ALA A 512 15.63 13.25 -15.96
CA ALA A 512 17.06 13.02 -15.83
C ALA A 512 17.37 11.73 -15.04
N PHE A 513 17.26 10.57 -15.69
CA PHE A 513 17.74 9.30 -15.15
C PHE A 513 19.23 9.39 -14.77
N ALA A 514 19.53 9.19 -13.49
CA ALA A 514 20.89 9.04 -12.98
C ALA A 514 21.40 7.60 -13.18
N GLU A 515 22.67 7.35 -12.89
CA GLU A 515 23.29 6.02 -13.00
C GLU A 515 24.02 5.62 -11.72
N MET A 516 23.99 4.33 -11.37
CA MET A 516 24.84 3.77 -10.32
C MET A 516 25.30 2.33 -10.65
N PRO A 517 26.51 1.90 -10.25
CA PRO A 517 26.95 0.52 -10.40
C PRO A 517 26.08 -0.45 -9.59
N GLN A 518 25.66 -1.57 -10.19
CA GLN A 518 24.78 -2.54 -9.52
C GLN A 518 25.43 -3.16 -8.26
N ASN A 519 26.77 -3.25 -8.20
CA ASN A 519 27.53 -3.69 -7.02
C ASN A 519 27.51 -2.71 -5.82
N LYS A 520 26.93 -1.50 -5.95
CA LYS A 520 26.74 -0.54 -4.85
C LYS A 520 25.42 -0.73 -4.09
N LEU A 521 24.47 -1.49 -4.64
CA LEU A 521 23.22 -1.81 -3.94
C LEU A 521 23.51 -2.70 -2.72
N SER A 522 22.97 -2.36 -1.54
CA SER A 522 23.13 -3.20 -0.34
C SER A 522 22.07 -4.30 -0.23
N THR A 523 22.44 -5.41 0.39
CA THR A 523 21.52 -6.45 0.87
C THR A 523 20.61 -5.93 1.98
N ASP A 524 21.05 -4.96 2.79
CA ASP A 524 20.24 -4.34 3.85
C ASP A 524 19.08 -3.49 3.27
N GLY A 525 19.28 -2.96 2.07
CA GLY A 525 18.31 -2.15 1.37
C GLY A 525 18.90 -1.44 0.15
N TRP A 526 18.08 -1.27 -0.88
CA TRP A 526 18.41 -0.49 -2.07
C TRP A 526 18.15 0.99 -1.79
N ARG A 527 19.15 1.83 -2.09
CA ARG A 527 19.04 3.28 -2.17
C ARG A 527 19.47 3.68 -3.57
N LEU A 528 18.57 4.32 -4.30
CA LEU A 528 18.81 4.79 -5.65
C LEU A 528 19.39 6.20 -5.56
N GLU A 529 20.72 6.25 -5.45
CA GLU A 529 21.50 7.44 -5.11
C GLU A 529 22.68 7.58 -6.07
N ASP A 530 22.96 8.80 -6.55
CA ASP A 530 24.13 9.06 -7.38
C ASP A 530 25.44 8.96 -6.58
N GLU A 531 26.59 9.03 -7.27
CA GLU A 531 27.90 8.93 -6.60
C GLU A 531 28.13 10.02 -5.54
N ARG A 532 27.56 11.23 -5.71
CA ARG A 532 27.71 12.35 -4.77
C ARG A 532 26.87 12.12 -3.52
N LEU A 533 25.63 11.67 -3.67
CA LEU A 533 24.75 11.29 -2.56
C LEU A 533 25.31 10.08 -1.80
N GLN A 534 25.84 9.07 -2.50
CA GLN A 534 26.54 7.95 -1.88
C GLN A 534 27.79 8.41 -1.10
N ALA A 535 28.61 9.29 -1.68
CA ALA A 535 29.80 9.84 -1.01
C ALA A 535 29.44 10.67 0.23
N LEU A 536 28.43 11.54 0.13
CA LEU A 536 27.88 12.31 1.25
C LEU A 536 27.35 11.38 2.35
N ARG A 537 26.50 10.41 2.01
CA ARG A 537 25.96 9.44 2.99
C ARG A 537 27.07 8.60 3.63
N ALA A 538 28.12 8.26 2.90
CA ALA A 538 29.31 7.60 3.45
C ALA A 538 30.10 8.51 4.40
N LYS A 539 30.33 9.79 4.06
CA LYS A 539 30.96 10.79 4.94
C LYS A 539 30.17 11.01 6.23
N LEU A 540 28.83 11.06 6.14
CA LEU A 540 27.93 11.19 7.28
C LEU A 540 27.93 9.97 8.20
N THR A 541 28.21 8.76 7.70
CA THR A 541 28.06 7.51 8.49
C THR A 541 29.38 6.86 8.90
N LYS A 542 30.42 6.91 8.06
CA LYS A 542 31.68 6.17 8.27
C LYS A 542 32.41 6.62 9.54
N GLY A 543 32.79 5.63 10.36
CA GLY A 543 33.63 5.82 11.55
C GLY A 543 32.93 6.42 12.77
N LYS A 544 31.64 6.75 12.69
CA LYS A 544 30.88 7.36 13.79
C LYS A 544 30.12 6.32 14.59
N ARG A 545 29.99 6.54 15.90
CA ARG A 545 29.12 5.73 16.79
C ARG A 545 27.66 5.95 16.39
N THR A 546 26.87 4.90 16.44
CA THR A 546 25.42 4.98 16.24
C THR A 546 24.69 5.44 17.51
N LEU A 547 23.45 5.91 17.36
CA LEU A 547 22.55 6.26 18.49
C LEU A 547 22.50 5.13 19.52
N LYS A 548 22.40 3.87 19.07
CA LYS A 548 22.39 2.69 19.93
C LYS A 548 23.67 2.52 20.74
N GLU A 549 24.84 2.76 20.11
CA GLU A 549 26.15 2.66 20.77
C GLU A 549 26.46 3.86 21.67
N ALA A 550 25.74 4.98 21.51
CA ALA A 550 25.94 6.21 22.26
C ALA A 550 24.96 6.36 23.46
N TYR A 551 23.66 6.10 23.25
CA TYR A 551 22.57 6.33 24.22
C TYR A 551 21.65 5.11 24.41
N GLY A 552 21.90 4.00 23.73
CA GLY A 552 21.03 2.82 23.72
C GLY A 552 19.87 2.91 22.72
N SER A 553 19.09 1.83 22.63
CA SER A 553 17.97 1.73 21.68
C SER A 553 16.75 2.55 22.13
N PRO A 554 16.12 3.35 21.24
CA PRO A 554 14.87 4.04 21.54
C PRO A 554 13.75 3.12 22.02
N LEU A 555 13.14 3.50 23.13
CA LEU A 555 12.08 2.76 23.83
C LEU A 555 10.70 3.13 23.29
N TYR A 556 9.79 2.16 23.28
CA TYR A 556 8.46 2.28 22.68
C TYR A 556 7.40 2.72 23.71
N GLY A 557 6.51 3.63 23.31
CA GLY A 557 5.41 4.12 24.13
C GLY A 557 4.37 3.05 24.50
N ILE A 558 3.55 3.37 25.50
CA ILE A 558 2.58 2.45 26.10
C ILE A 558 1.43 2.14 25.12
N LYS A 559 1.26 0.85 24.81
CA LYS A 559 0.08 0.30 24.12
C LYS A 559 -0.95 -0.15 25.16
N THR A 560 -2.03 0.61 25.33
CA THR A 560 -3.11 0.29 26.27
C THR A 560 -3.97 -0.89 25.80
N GLY A 561 -4.26 -0.96 24.50
CA GLY A 561 -5.25 -1.85 23.91
C GLY A 561 -6.71 -1.45 24.16
N LEU A 562 -6.98 -0.36 24.90
CA LEU A 562 -8.31 0.18 25.18
C LEU A 562 -8.19 1.63 25.72
N ASN A 563 -7.95 2.60 24.83
CA ASN A 563 -7.68 3.99 25.26
C ASN A 563 -8.81 4.60 26.10
N GLU A 564 -10.08 4.31 25.78
CA GLU A 564 -11.26 4.85 26.45
C GLU A 564 -11.29 4.54 27.97
N ALA A 565 -10.73 3.40 28.38
CA ALA A 565 -10.65 3.01 29.79
C ALA A 565 -9.44 3.61 30.50
N PHE A 566 -8.28 3.65 29.83
CA PHE A 566 -6.98 3.93 30.47
C PHE A 566 -6.42 5.34 30.23
N VAL A 567 -6.94 6.08 29.24
CA VAL A 567 -6.48 7.43 28.90
C VAL A 567 -7.62 8.42 29.18
N ILE A 568 -7.53 9.10 30.32
CA ILE A 568 -8.56 10.02 30.81
C ILE A 568 -8.14 11.48 30.61
N ASP A 569 -9.11 12.38 30.52
CA ASP A 569 -8.86 13.82 30.48
C ASP A 569 -8.68 14.42 31.89
N LYS A 570 -8.35 15.71 31.95
CA LYS A 570 -8.21 16.43 33.23
C LYS A 570 -9.49 16.43 34.05
N ALA A 571 -10.67 16.54 33.44
CA ALA A 571 -11.93 16.62 34.19
C ALA A 571 -12.27 15.28 34.87
N THR A 572 -12.11 14.17 34.17
CA THR A 572 -12.25 12.81 34.72
C THR A 572 -11.17 12.53 35.77
N ARG A 573 -9.91 12.91 35.53
CA ARG A 573 -8.82 12.81 36.52
C ARG A 573 -9.16 13.57 37.80
N ASP A 574 -9.61 14.82 37.68
CA ASP A 574 -9.93 15.67 38.83
C ASP A 574 -11.13 15.10 39.62
N LYS A 575 -12.16 14.59 38.94
CA LYS A 575 -13.31 13.92 39.58
C LYS A 575 -12.87 12.69 40.39
N ILE A 576 -12.05 11.81 39.80
CA ILE A 576 -11.59 10.57 40.47
C ILE A 576 -10.68 10.89 41.66
N VAL A 577 -9.74 11.84 41.50
CA VAL A 577 -8.83 12.26 42.58
C VAL A 577 -9.57 12.99 43.71
N ALA A 578 -10.63 13.75 43.42
CA ALA A 578 -11.49 14.34 44.44
C ALA A 578 -12.26 13.29 45.26
N ALA A 579 -12.66 12.17 44.65
CA ALA A 579 -13.32 11.06 45.33
C ALA A 579 -12.35 10.14 46.10
N ASN A 580 -11.12 9.94 45.60
CA ASN A 580 -10.08 9.17 46.27
C ASN A 580 -8.68 9.75 45.95
N PRO A 581 -8.10 10.60 46.83
CA PRO A 581 -6.83 11.28 46.56
C PRO A 581 -5.65 10.35 46.26
N GLN A 582 -5.63 9.15 46.84
CA GLN A 582 -4.61 8.12 46.59
C GLN A 582 -4.57 7.63 45.13
N SER A 583 -5.68 7.74 44.39
CA SER A 583 -5.75 7.40 42.97
C SER A 583 -4.76 8.20 42.10
N LEU A 584 -4.29 9.37 42.58
CA LEU A 584 -3.30 10.17 41.87
C LEU A 584 -1.97 9.43 41.63
N GLU A 585 -1.56 8.52 42.53
CA GLU A 585 -0.31 7.76 42.35
C GLU A 585 -0.33 6.91 41.07
N ARG A 586 -1.52 6.41 40.70
CA ARG A 586 -1.78 5.59 39.50
C ARG A 586 -2.03 6.41 38.24
N MET A 587 -2.00 7.75 38.29
CA MET A 587 -2.29 8.63 37.17
C MET A 587 -1.04 9.37 36.70
N LYS A 588 -0.53 9.01 35.51
CA LYS A 588 0.70 9.62 34.94
C LYS A 588 0.36 10.58 33.79
N PRO A 589 0.98 11.77 33.67
CA PRO A 589 0.77 12.66 32.52
C PRO A 589 1.06 11.95 31.21
N PHE A 590 0.20 12.12 30.20
CA PHE A 590 0.22 11.30 28.98
C PHE A 590 0.17 12.12 27.69
N LEU A 591 0.98 11.72 26.70
CA LEU A 591 1.05 12.32 25.37
C LEU A 591 0.78 11.27 24.28
N GLU A 592 -0.08 11.58 23.32
CA GLU A 592 -0.20 10.84 22.07
C GLU A 592 0.72 11.47 21.00
N GLY A 593 1.15 10.73 19.96
CA GLY A 593 2.06 11.27 18.94
C GLY A 593 1.60 12.57 18.27
N LYS A 594 0.28 12.79 18.15
CA LYS A 594 -0.31 14.04 17.64
C LYS A 594 -0.11 15.26 18.55
N ASP A 595 0.25 15.05 19.82
CA ASP A 595 0.56 16.11 20.79
C ASP A 595 2.03 16.55 20.70
N LEU A 596 2.89 15.75 20.06
CA LEU A 596 4.29 16.10 19.86
C LEU A 596 4.42 17.03 18.63
N LYS A 597 5.32 17.99 18.72
CA LYS A 597 5.76 18.87 17.64
C LYS A 597 7.28 19.01 17.72
N GLN A 598 7.90 19.48 16.66
CA GLN A 598 9.29 19.94 16.73
C GLN A 598 9.43 20.92 17.90
N TRP A 599 10.40 20.64 18.77
CA TRP A 599 10.75 21.43 19.96
C TRP A 599 9.72 21.53 21.10
N ARG A 600 8.53 20.92 21.04
CA ARG A 600 7.51 21.07 22.12
C ARG A 600 6.49 19.93 22.23
N ALA A 601 5.85 19.83 23.39
CA ALA A 601 4.65 19.02 23.61
C ALA A 601 3.38 19.89 23.80
N GLU A 602 2.43 19.72 22.89
CA GLU A 602 1.11 20.37 22.89
C GLU A 602 0.11 19.60 23.77
N SER A 603 0.43 19.44 25.06
CA SER A 603 -0.33 18.59 25.97
C SER A 603 -1.81 19.00 26.09
N ARG A 604 -2.70 18.05 25.79
CA ARG A 604 -4.15 18.15 26.03
C ARG A 604 -4.55 17.87 27.48
N ASN A 605 -3.59 17.74 28.40
CA ASN A 605 -3.82 17.36 29.81
C ASN A 605 -4.49 15.98 29.93
N LEU A 606 -3.98 15.00 29.19
CA LEU A 606 -4.37 13.59 29.34
C LEU A 606 -3.56 12.91 30.44
N TYR A 607 -4.15 11.89 31.05
CA TYR A 607 -3.52 11.06 32.08
C TYR A 607 -3.74 9.57 31.78
N LEU A 608 -2.68 8.78 31.98
CA LEU A 608 -2.71 7.31 31.90
C LEU A 608 -3.01 6.74 33.28
N ILE A 609 -4.07 5.93 33.39
CA ILE A 609 -4.30 5.04 34.53
C ILE A 609 -3.35 3.84 34.37
N LEU A 610 -2.40 3.71 35.30
CA LEU A 610 -1.29 2.75 35.24
C LEU A 610 -1.36 1.73 36.37
N PHE A 611 -1.71 0.50 36.01
CA PHE A 611 -1.43 -0.71 36.79
C PHE A 611 -0.50 -1.61 35.96
N PRO A 612 0.77 -1.82 36.38
CA PRO A 612 1.68 -2.76 35.72
C PRO A 612 1.18 -4.21 35.79
N LYS A 613 1.63 -5.05 34.85
CA LYS A 613 1.36 -6.50 34.88
C LYS A 613 1.81 -7.11 36.22
N GLY A 614 0.91 -7.84 36.89
CA GLY A 614 1.17 -8.57 38.13
C GLY A 614 1.14 -7.71 39.39
N TRP A 615 1.04 -6.39 39.26
CA TRP A 615 1.08 -5.45 40.40
C TRP A 615 -0.02 -5.76 41.42
N THR A 616 -1.25 -6.05 40.99
CA THR A 616 -2.33 -6.34 41.94
C THR A 616 -2.06 -7.63 42.75
N ARG A 617 -1.37 -8.63 42.16
CA ARG A 617 -0.99 -9.86 42.89
C ARG A 617 0.12 -9.62 43.88
N GLU A 618 1.11 -8.81 43.52
CA GLU A 618 2.22 -8.44 44.40
C GLU A 618 1.74 -7.69 45.65
N GLN A 619 0.85 -6.71 45.47
CA GLN A 619 0.32 -5.92 46.59
C GLN A 619 -0.54 -6.75 47.56
N ILE A 620 -1.42 -7.63 47.03
CA ILE A 620 -2.21 -8.56 47.85
C ILE A 620 -1.29 -9.49 48.64
N THR A 621 -0.30 -10.08 47.96
CA THR A 621 0.69 -10.98 48.59
C THR A 621 1.51 -10.27 49.68
N THR A 622 1.83 -8.99 49.47
CA THR A 622 2.54 -8.16 50.45
C THR A 622 1.67 -7.82 51.67
N SER A 623 0.41 -7.40 51.44
CA SER A 623 -0.56 -7.11 52.51
C SER A 623 -0.81 -8.32 53.43
N LEU A 624 -0.85 -9.52 52.85
CA LEU A 624 -0.98 -10.78 53.58
C LEU A 624 0.26 -11.13 54.43
N ARG A 625 1.46 -10.68 54.02
CA ARG A 625 2.72 -10.88 54.78
C ARG A 625 2.93 -9.86 55.90
N THR A 626 2.30 -8.69 55.82
CA THR A 626 2.44 -7.61 56.83
C THR A 626 1.38 -7.64 57.94
N SER A 627 0.46 -8.60 57.91
CA SER A 627 -0.57 -8.76 58.95
C SER A 627 0.00 -9.52 60.17
N PRO A 628 -0.09 -8.98 61.41
CA PRO A 628 0.41 -9.69 62.59
C PRO A 628 -0.46 -10.91 62.93
N PRO A 629 0.12 -11.99 63.50
CA PRO A 629 -0.65 -13.16 63.93
C PRO A 629 -1.57 -12.81 65.10
N SER A 630 -2.85 -13.13 64.97
CA SER A 630 -3.86 -12.93 66.03
C SER A 630 -3.61 -13.86 67.22
N PRO A 631 -3.85 -13.43 68.47
CA PRO A 631 -3.50 -14.21 69.67
C PRO A 631 -4.34 -15.48 69.81
N ALA A 632 -3.72 -16.55 70.33
CA ALA A 632 -4.37 -17.83 70.55
C ALA A 632 -5.40 -17.78 71.69
N LEU A 633 -6.55 -18.43 71.48
CA LEU A 633 -7.56 -18.66 72.51
C LEU A 633 -7.19 -19.89 73.37
N PRO A 634 -7.57 -19.93 74.66
CA PRO A 634 -7.18 -20.98 75.60
C PRO A 634 -7.91 -22.31 75.36
N PRO A 635 -7.35 -23.45 75.82
CA PRO A 635 -7.89 -24.77 75.54
C PRO A 635 -9.15 -25.09 76.35
N GLN A 636 -10.08 -25.81 75.72
CA GLN A 636 -11.07 -26.65 76.42
C GLN A 636 -10.69 -28.13 76.22
N GLY A 637 -10.76 -28.91 77.29
CA GLY A 637 -10.38 -30.32 77.29
C GLY A 637 -11.52 -31.26 76.85
N GLY A 638 -11.16 -32.34 76.17
CA GLY A 638 -12.05 -33.47 75.84
C GLY A 638 -11.27 -34.78 75.89
N GLN A 639 -11.88 -35.83 76.45
CA GLN A 639 -11.26 -37.15 76.65
C GLN A 639 -11.62 -38.10 75.49
N GLY A 640 -10.82 -39.16 75.28
CA GLY A 640 -11.23 -40.34 74.50
C GLY A 640 -10.11 -40.99 73.68
N ALA A 641 -9.64 -42.16 74.11
CA ALA A 641 -8.54 -42.89 73.47
C ALA A 641 -8.99 -44.00 72.49
N ARG A 642 -8.14 -44.29 71.49
CA ARG A 642 -7.79 -45.61 70.87
C ARG A 642 -6.85 -45.34 69.67
N GLU A 643 -5.72 -46.00 69.44
CA GLU A 643 -5.41 -47.45 69.31
C GLU A 643 -6.12 -48.10 68.10
N THR A 644 -5.48 -48.71 67.09
CA THR A 644 -4.06 -48.76 66.59
C THR A 644 -4.13 -48.75 65.04
N GLU A 645 -3.13 -48.97 64.17
CA GLU A 645 -1.68 -49.33 64.13
C GLU A 645 -1.14 -48.79 62.76
N GLY A 646 0.14 -48.79 62.35
CA GLY A 646 1.40 -49.25 62.92
C GLY A 646 2.21 -50.11 61.93
N THR A 647 3.30 -49.57 61.35
CA THR A 647 4.47 -50.31 60.82
C THR A 647 5.56 -49.34 60.35
N ASP A 648 6.78 -49.46 60.86
CA ASP A 648 7.96 -48.70 60.46
C ASP A 648 9.21 -49.53 60.79
N PHE A 649 10.21 -49.61 59.90
CA PHE A 649 11.41 -50.44 60.11
C PHE A 649 12.68 -49.89 59.42
N LEU A 650 13.35 -49.00 60.16
CA LEU A 650 14.80 -48.96 60.41
C LEU A 650 15.81 -48.89 59.24
N SER A 651 16.44 -47.70 59.14
CA SER A 651 17.83 -47.49 58.69
C SER A 651 18.83 -48.33 59.52
N PRO A 652 20.08 -48.59 59.05
CA PRO A 652 21.20 -47.61 59.12
C PRO A 652 22.32 -47.84 58.04
N PRO A 653 23.55 -47.25 58.13
CA PRO A 653 23.92 -45.82 58.17
C PRO A 653 24.91 -45.45 57.00
N PRO A 654 26.04 -44.67 57.08
CA PRO A 654 26.22 -43.57 56.10
C PRO A 654 27.61 -43.41 55.41
N LEU A 655 27.73 -42.31 54.64
CA LEU A 655 28.92 -41.55 54.21
C LEU A 655 29.50 -41.74 52.78
N ALA A 656 29.81 -40.57 52.18
CA ALA A 656 30.71 -40.27 51.06
C ALA A 656 30.36 -40.77 49.64
N GLY A 657 30.33 -39.81 48.69
CA GLY A 657 30.25 -40.07 47.24
C GLY A 657 29.36 -39.06 46.52
N GLY A 658 29.92 -38.31 45.56
CA GLY A 658 29.18 -37.27 44.83
C GLY A 658 28.16 -37.85 43.83
N GLY A 659 27.03 -37.15 43.63
CA GLY A 659 26.01 -37.56 42.67
C GLY A 659 25.22 -36.37 42.12
N LEU A 660 25.01 -36.36 40.80
CA LEU A 660 23.97 -35.58 40.15
C LEU A 660 22.62 -36.21 40.51
N GLY A 661 21.77 -35.48 41.24
CA GLY A 661 20.49 -36.01 41.73
C GLY A 661 19.50 -34.89 42.05
N ARG A 662 18.23 -35.13 41.74
CA ARG A 662 17.11 -34.20 41.93
C ARG A 662 17.04 -33.72 43.38
N GLY A 663 17.27 -32.42 43.60
CA GLY A 663 16.90 -31.77 44.86
C GLY A 663 15.38 -31.74 45.00
N GLU A 664 14.86 -32.14 46.16
CA GLU A 664 13.43 -32.29 46.40
C GLU A 664 12.71 -30.95 46.62
N ASN A 665 11.37 -30.99 46.50
CA ASN A 665 10.52 -29.85 46.78
C ASN A 665 10.61 -29.45 48.27
N VAL A 666 11.41 -28.42 48.56
CA VAL A 666 11.13 -27.55 49.71
C VAL A 666 9.73 -27.00 49.48
N ARG A 667 8.76 -27.43 50.31
CA ARG A 667 7.37 -26.93 50.26
C ARG A 667 7.33 -25.47 50.73
N SER A 668 7.67 -24.54 49.84
CA SER A 668 7.13 -23.19 49.89
C SER A 668 5.61 -23.30 49.94
N ALA A 669 4.98 -22.78 51.00
CA ALA A 669 3.54 -22.93 51.22
C ALA A 669 2.76 -22.50 49.96
N GLU A 670 1.82 -23.34 49.52
CA GLU A 670 1.03 -23.12 48.32
C GLU A 670 0.12 -21.91 48.52
N VAL A 671 0.56 -20.75 48.02
CA VAL A 671 -0.29 -19.56 47.93
C VAL A 671 -1.34 -19.85 46.85
N ASN A 672 -2.59 -20.05 47.28
CA ASN A 672 -3.72 -20.21 46.37
C ASN A 672 -3.69 -19.14 45.27
N PRO A 673 -3.86 -19.51 43.98
CA PRO A 673 -3.75 -18.56 42.89
C PRO A 673 -4.85 -17.50 43.01
N ILE A 674 -4.45 -16.25 43.27
CA ILE A 674 -5.38 -15.13 43.45
C ILE A 674 -6.23 -14.98 42.19
N ASP A 675 -7.53 -15.22 42.33
CA ASP A 675 -8.52 -15.11 41.26
C ASP A 675 -8.92 -13.66 40.96
N GLU A 676 -9.58 -13.46 39.83
CA GLU A 676 -9.98 -12.13 39.36
C GLU A 676 -10.98 -11.45 40.30
N THR A 677 -11.91 -12.21 40.92
CA THR A 677 -12.95 -11.69 41.81
C THR A 677 -12.34 -11.14 43.10
N THR A 678 -11.44 -11.90 43.71
CA THR A 678 -10.67 -11.55 44.90
C THR A 678 -9.80 -10.34 44.64
N ALA A 679 -9.09 -10.33 43.51
CA ALA A 679 -8.23 -9.21 43.12
C ALA A 679 -9.02 -7.93 42.81
N TRP A 680 -10.17 -8.03 42.15
CA TRP A 680 -11.05 -6.88 41.84
C TRP A 680 -11.70 -6.31 43.10
N ASN A 681 -12.13 -7.17 44.03
CA ASN A 681 -12.68 -6.75 45.32
C ASN A 681 -11.62 -6.07 46.21
N TRP A 682 -10.38 -6.57 46.23
CA TRP A 682 -9.27 -5.88 46.89
C TRP A 682 -8.97 -4.53 46.23
N LEU A 683 -8.92 -4.47 44.89
CA LEU A 683 -8.65 -3.23 44.16
C LEU A 683 -9.74 -2.17 44.43
N LYS A 684 -11.01 -2.58 44.52
CA LYS A 684 -12.14 -1.72 44.93
C LYS A 684 -11.99 -1.13 46.33
N GLN A 685 -11.31 -1.80 47.25
CA GLN A 685 -11.05 -1.27 48.59
C GLN A 685 -9.93 -0.22 48.58
N GLN A 686 -8.88 -0.41 47.77
CA GLN A 686 -7.73 0.50 47.71
C GLN A 686 -7.95 1.70 46.76
N HIS A 687 -8.66 1.49 45.65
CA HIS A 687 -8.84 2.47 44.57
C HIS A 687 -10.30 2.51 44.07
N PRO A 688 -11.30 2.76 44.96
CA PRO A 688 -12.73 2.65 44.65
C PRO A 688 -13.15 3.48 43.43
N ALA A 689 -12.70 4.74 43.34
CA ALA A 689 -13.09 5.65 42.26
C ALA A 689 -12.45 5.31 40.89
N ILE A 690 -11.28 4.66 40.87
CA ILE A 690 -10.72 4.08 39.64
C ILE A 690 -11.51 2.84 39.23
N CYS A 691 -11.90 1.99 40.18
CA CYS A 691 -12.72 0.81 39.89
C CYS A 691 -14.11 1.18 39.37
N GLU A 692 -14.76 2.21 39.92
CA GLU A 692 -16.02 2.77 39.42
C GLU A 692 -15.90 3.25 37.97
N TRP A 693 -14.79 3.93 37.63
CA TRP A 693 -14.50 4.35 36.25
C TRP A 693 -14.22 3.17 35.30
N LEU A 694 -13.52 2.12 35.77
CA LEU A 694 -13.11 0.99 34.94
C LEU A 694 -14.18 -0.10 34.78
N GLU A 695 -15.12 -0.27 35.71
CA GLU A 695 -16.15 -1.34 35.67
C GLU A 695 -16.96 -1.39 34.37
N PRO A 696 -17.44 -0.25 33.77
CA PRO A 696 -18.15 -0.29 32.48
C PRO A 696 -17.33 -0.90 31.34
N PHE A 697 -16.01 -0.81 31.42
CA PHE A 697 -15.09 -1.33 30.41
C PHE A 697 -14.72 -2.80 30.63
N ALA A 698 -15.14 -3.45 31.72
CA ALA A 698 -14.66 -4.76 32.13
C ALA A 698 -14.87 -5.88 31.09
N VAL A 699 -15.90 -5.80 30.24
CA VAL A 699 -16.14 -6.76 29.15
C VAL A 699 -15.15 -6.55 27.99
N ALA A 700 -14.86 -5.30 27.63
CA ALA A 700 -13.85 -4.98 26.61
C ALA A 700 -12.42 -5.25 27.14
N GLY A 701 -12.17 -4.93 28.41
CA GLY A 701 -10.92 -5.17 29.11
C GLY A 701 -10.50 -6.64 29.07
N ARG A 702 -11.42 -7.57 29.40
CA ARG A 702 -11.13 -9.02 29.36
C ARG A 702 -10.77 -9.50 27.95
N LYS A 703 -11.38 -8.93 26.91
CA LYS A 703 -11.11 -9.21 25.49
C LYS A 703 -9.75 -8.68 24.98
N ARG A 704 -9.06 -7.80 25.71
CA ARG A 704 -7.71 -7.31 25.33
C ARG A 704 -6.71 -8.47 25.22
N GLY A 705 -5.99 -8.55 24.11
CA GLY A 705 -4.78 -9.38 23.99
C GLY A 705 -3.60 -8.77 24.76
N ASP A 706 -3.34 -7.47 24.55
CA ASP A 706 -2.34 -6.70 25.30
C ASP A 706 -2.86 -6.28 26.68
N LYS A 707 -2.79 -7.18 27.69
CA LYS A 707 -3.09 -6.89 29.10
C LYS A 707 -2.05 -7.50 30.06
N GLY A 708 -2.20 -7.22 31.36
CA GLY A 708 -1.42 -7.84 32.43
C GLY A 708 -1.98 -9.21 32.85
N ASP A 709 -1.83 -9.56 34.13
CA ASP A 709 -2.42 -10.76 34.72
C ASP A 709 -3.94 -10.60 34.87
N PHE A 710 -4.41 -9.37 35.08
CA PHE A 710 -5.83 -9.01 35.16
C PHE A 710 -6.24 -8.00 34.07
N TRP A 711 -7.55 -7.85 33.83
CA TRP A 711 -8.05 -7.03 32.72
C TRP A 711 -7.91 -5.51 32.92
N TRP A 712 -7.73 -5.04 34.16
CA TRP A 712 -7.41 -3.66 34.50
C TRP A 712 -5.90 -3.35 34.43
N GLU A 713 -5.04 -4.35 34.24
CA GLU A 713 -3.60 -4.15 34.13
C GLU A 713 -3.17 -3.87 32.68
N LEU A 714 -2.11 -3.07 32.52
CA LEU A 714 -1.45 -2.86 31.25
C LEU A 714 -0.49 -4.02 30.94
N ARG A 715 -0.12 -4.16 29.66
CA ARG A 715 0.84 -5.17 29.23
C ARG A 715 2.19 -5.05 29.96
N SER A 716 2.97 -6.13 29.94
CA SER A 716 4.36 -6.10 30.42
C SER A 716 5.19 -5.07 29.64
N CYS A 717 5.97 -4.30 30.40
CA CYS A 717 6.94 -3.31 29.94
C CYS A 717 8.08 -3.31 30.97
N GLY A 718 9.32 -3.52 30.52
CA GLY A 718 10.50 -3.66 31.39
C GLY A 718 11.20 -2.35 31.75
N TYR A 719 10.61 -1.20 31.38
CA TYR A 719 11.26 0.11 31.44
C TYR A 719 10.29 1.22 31.91
N TYR A 720 9.36 0.90 32.81
CA TYR A 720 8.37 1.85 33.31
C TYR A 720 8.99 3.11 33.96
N ASP A 721 10.16 2.99 34.60
CA ASP A 721 10.86 4.10 35.26
C ASP A 721 11.54 5.04 34.26
N ALA A 722 11.89 4.54 33.07
CA ALA A 722 12.52 5.33 32.02
C ALA A 722 11.59 6.42 31.44
N PHE A 723 10.26 6.29 31.61
CA PHE A 723 9.30 7.36 31.28
C PHE A 723 9.36 8.55 32.26
N GLN A 724 9.82 8.34 33.50
CA GLN A 724 9.91 9.40 34.52
C GLN A 724 11.25 10.14 34.49
N GLN A 725 12.26 9.57 33.82
CA GLN A 725 13.55 10.20 33.58
C GLN A 725 13.46 11.31 32.52
N THR A 726 14.42 12.24 32.56
CA THR A 726 14.71 13.15 31.45
C THR A 726 15.05 12.36 30.19
N LYS A 727 14.40 12.70 29.09
CA LYS A 727 14.37 11.89 27.86
C LYS A 727 14.00 12.75 26.66
N ILE A 728 14.37 12.32 25.45
CA ILE A 728 13.87 12.93 24.22
C ILE A 728 12.68 12.11 23.74
N VAL A 729 11.51 12.74 23.58
CA VAL A 729 10.28 12.10 23.11
C VAL A 729 10.01 12.51 21.66
N TYR A 730 9.61 11.56 20.82
CA TYR A 730 9.39 11.80 19.39
C TYR A 730 8.31 10.89 18.79
N VAL A 731 7.78 11.24 17.61
CA VAL A 731 6.67 10.53 16.95
C VAL A 731 7.11 9.25 16.25
N ASP A 732 6.25 8.24 16.21
CA ASP A 732 6.44 7.05 15.36
C ASP A 732 6.37 7.43 13.86
N ILE A 733 5.45 8.33 13.49
CA ILE A 733 5.22 8.78 12.10
C ILE A 733 5.20 10.32 12.07
N GLY A 734 6.04 10.93 11.23
CA GLY A 734 6.15 12.38 11.07
C GLY A 734 6.72 12.79 9.71
N SER A 735 6.41 14.00 9.25
CA SER A 735 6.88 14.59 7.97
C SER A 735 7.99 15.63 8.14
N SER A 736 8.52 15.78 9.36
CA SER A 736 9.63 16.66 9.72
C SER A 736 10.29 16.12 11.01
N PRO A 737 11.52 16.54 11.36
CA PRO A 737 12.09 16.26 12.67
C PRO A 737 11.12 16.72 13.77
N THR A 738 10.79 15.83 14.70
CA THR A 738 9.72 16.06 15.70
C THR A 738 10.20 15.51 17.04
N PHE A 739 11.26 16.13 17.57
CA PHE A 739 11.85 15.78 18.86
C PHE A 739 11.64 16.90 19.89
N TYR A 740 11.25 16.51 21.09
CA TYR A 740 11.02 17.38 22.25
C TYR A 740 11.77 16.81 23.46
N PHE A 741 12.49 17.69 24.19
CA PHE A 741 13.24 17.32 25.39
C PHE A 741 12.32 17.37 26.60
N ASP A 742 11.97 16.21 27.15
CA ASP A 742 10.99 16.09 28.23
C ASP A 742 11.61 15.87 29.60
N GLU A 743 11.68 16.96 30.37
CA GLU A 743 12.00 16.97 31.80
C GLU A 743 10.75 16.79 32.68
N LYS A 744 9.55 16.83 32.09
CA LYS A 744 8.26 16.91 32.80
C LYS A 744 7.67 15.52 33.12
N GLY A 745 8.42 14.44 32.88
CA GLY A 745 8.07 13.07 33.27
C GLY A 745 6.87 12.45 32.53
N HIS A 746 6.58 12.90 31.31
CA HIS A 746 5.45 12.42 30.51
C HIS A 746 5.62 10.95 30.10
N TYR A 747 4.55 10.18 30.26
CA TYR A 747 4.37 8.91 29.57
C TYR A 747 3.86 9.19 28.15
N CYS A 748 4.24 8.36 27.18
CA CYS A 748 3.76 8.50 25.80
C CYS A 748 3.03 7.25 25.32
N ALA A 749 2.07 7.44 24.41
CA ALA A 749 1.35 6.37 23.74
C ALA A 749 2.24 5.63 22.74
N ASN A 750 1.82 4.44 22.31
CA ASN A 750 2.49 3.65 21.27
C ASN A 750 2.51 4.29 19.85
N THR A 751 2.07 5.55 19.72
CA THR A 751 2.27 6.41 18.54
C THR A 751 3.51 7.30 18.66
N ALA A 752 4.31 7.11 19.71
CA ALA A 752 5.54 7.79 20.01
C ALA A 752 6.59 6.82 20.58
N TYR A 753 7.84 7.25 20.52
CA TYR A 753 9.03 6.59 21.06
C TYR A 753 9.82 7.62 21.90
N PHE A 754 10.80 7.14 22.66
CA PHE A 754 11.69 8.03 23.41
C PHE A 754 13.11 7.47 23.58
N VAL A 755 14.09 8.37 23.65
CA VAL A 755 15.48 8.06 24.04
C VAL A 755 15.62 8.39 25.54
N PRO A 756 15.80 7.40 26.43
CA PRO A 756 16.03 7.65 27.85
C PRO A 756 17.40 8.31 28.06
N GLN A 757 17.56 9.10 29.13
CA GLN A 757 18.83 9.78 29.46
C GLN A 757 19.36 10.66 28.30
N GLY A 758 18.45 11.23 27.52
CA GLY A 758 18.78 12.18 26.47
C GLY A 758 19.36 13.48 27.03
N GLU A 759 20.10 14.20 26.19
CA GLU A 759 20.70 15.50 26.49
C GLU A 759 20.36 16.51 25.38
N GLN A 760 20.41 17.81 25.67
CA GLN A 760 20.03 18.85 24.69
C GLN A 760 20.95 18.90 23.46
N PHE A 761 22.21 18.48 23.59
CA PHE A 761 23.08 18.24 22.43
C PHE A 761 22.45 17.25 21.45
N LEU A 762 21.96 16.10 21.95
CA LEU A 762 21.29 15.09 21.14
C LEU A 762 19.95 15.59 20.59
N THR A 763 19.16 16.37 21.35
CA THR A 763 17.95 17.03 20.83
C THR A 763 18.30 17.92 19.62
N GLY A 764 19.41 18.66 19.70
CA GLY A 764 19.95 19.47 18.61
C GLY A 764 20.33 18.66 17.37
N ILE A 765 21.04 17.52 17.55
CA ILE A 765 21.35 16.62 16.44
C ILE A 765 20.06 16.06 15.79
N LEU A 766 19.11 15.59 16.60
CA LEU A 766 17.90 14.92 16.12
C LEU A 766 16.87 15.86 15.47
N ASN A 767 16.87 17.16 15.79
CA ASN A 767 16.05 18.16 15.08
C ASN A 767 16.78 18.80 13.86
N SER A 768 17.98 18.33 13.47
CA SER A 768 18.73 18.87 12.34
C SER A 768 18.30 18.32 10.96
N ARG A 769 18.59 19.07 9.90
CA ARG A 769 18.43 18.63 8.50
C ARG A 769 19.35 17.46 8.15
N VAL A 770 20.52 17.34 8.79
CA VAL A 770 21.41 16.17 8.64
C VAL A 770 20.75 14.91 9.19
N PHE A 771 20.14 14.98 10.37
CA PHE A 771 19.33 13.87 10.88
C PHE A 771 18.20 13.51 9.90
N TRP A 772 17.49 14.52 9.38
CA TRP A 772 16.38 14.30 8.47
C TRP A 772 16.80 13.51 7.22
N TYR A 773 17.84 13.95 6.52
CA TYR A 773 18.46 13.24 5.38
C TYR A 773 18.90 11.79 5.70
N LEU A 774 19.33 11.55 6.94
CA LEU A 774 19.78 10.23 7.39
C LEU A 774 18.61 9.29 7.74
N ILE A 775 17.47 9.80 8.23
CA ILE A 775 16.30 8.98 8.55
C ILE A 775 15.39 8.76 7.33
N THR A 776 15.19 9.76 6.46
CA THR A 776 14.41 9.61 5.21
C THR A 776 15.11 8.68 4.22
N GLY A 777 16.45 8.68 4.20
CA GLY A 777 17.25 7.69 3.47
C GLY A 777 17.21 6.26 4.04
N LYS A 778 16.59 6.02 5.20
CA LYS A 778 16.49 4.70 5.84
C LYS A 778 15.06 4.17 5.91
N SER A 779 14.11 5.05 6.23
CA SER A 779 12.68 4.73 6.27
C SER A 779 12.08 4.80 4.86
N ASN A 780 10.98 4.08 4.63
CA ASN A 780 10.14 4.34 3.46
C ASN A 780 9.28 5.58 3.73
N ALA A 781 9.05 6.39 2.70
CA ALA A 781 7.96 7.35 2.72
C ALA A 781 6.62 6.61 2.89
N ILE A 782 5.70 7.25 3.58
CA ILE A 782 4.32 6.86 3.81
C ILE A 782 3.47 8.01 3.28
N ARG A 783 2.42 7.66 2.52
CA ARG A 783 1.51 8.57 1.82
C ARG A 783 1.31 9.93 2.51
N GLY A 784 1.72 11.00 1.83
CA GLY A 784 1.71 12.38 2.30
C GLY A 784 3.09 12.88 2.76
N GLY A 785 4.20 12.28 2.31
CA GLY A 785 5.56 12.69 2.72
C GLY A 785 5.88 12.42 4.20
N PHE A 786 5.21 11.46 4.83
CA PHE A 786 5.49 11.05 6.20
C PHE A 786 6.54 9.94 6.23
N TYR A 787 7.39 9.88 7.25
CA TYR A 787 8.37 8.81 7.44
C TYR A 787 8.15 8.13 8.80
N ARG A 788 8.61 6.89 8.95
CA ARG A 788 8.52 6.14 10.20
C ARG A 788 9.85 6.11 10.96
N LEU A 789 9.86 6.58 12.21
CA LEU A 789 11.06 6.76 13.04
C LEU A 789 11.23 5.63 14.08
N PHE A 790 10.70 4.44 13.80
CA PHE A 790 10.76 3.28 14.69
C PHE A 790 12.20 2.79 14.96
N THR A 791 12.38 2.15 16.13
CA THR A 791 13.68 1.82 16.77
C THR A 791 14.76 1.30 15.80
N GLN A 792 14.45 0.38 14.89
CA GLN A 792 15.48 -0.23 14.02
C GLN A 792 16.18 0.76 13.07
N HIS A 793 15.50 1.84 12.66
CA HIS A 793 16.13 2.87 11.83
C HIS A 793 16.92 3.85 12.70
N MET A 794 16.32 4.30 13.81
CA MET A 794 16.92 5.23 14.76
C MET A 794 18.18 4.66 15.44
N ASP A 795 18.17 3.38 15.81
CA ASP A 795 19.31 2.62 16.34
C ASP A 795 20.61 2.88 15.56
N THR A 796 20.49 3.04 14.24
CA THR A 796 21.62 3.11 13.29
C THR A 796 21.95 4.55 12.84
N ILE A 797 21.33 5.58 13.42
CA ILE A 797 21.65 6.98 13.11
C ILE A 797 23.05 7.31 13.66
N PRO A 798 23.99 7.84 12.85
CA PRO A 798 25.32 8.21 13.34
C PRO A 798 25.25 9.48 14.20
N ILE A 799 25.93 9.45 15.34
CA ILE A 799 26.15 10.60 16.20
C ILE A 799 27.57 11.14 15.91
N PRO A 800 27.75 12.44 15.64
CA PRO A 800 29.08 13.00 15.39
C PRO A 800 29.87 13.12 16.70
N ASP A 801 31.18 12.86 16.64
CA ASP A 801 32.09 13.22 17.71
C ASP A 801 32.18 14.75 17.84
N ALA A 802 32.12 15.25 19.07
CA ALA A 802 32.12 16.68 19.38
C ALA A 802 32.92 16.96 20.64
N THR A 803 33.70 18.04 20.63
CA THR A 803 34.31 18.60 21.86
C THR A 803 33.22 19.16 22.78
N ASP A 804 33.50 19.26 24.08
CA ASP A 804 32.48 19.70 25.04
C ASP A 804 32.00 21.13 24.76
N ALA A 805 32.88 22.01 24.26
CA ALA A 805 32.49 23.35 23.80
C ALA A 805 31.49 23.32 22.62
N GLN A 806 31.65 22.38 21.68
CA GLN A 806 30.70 22.18 20.57
C GLN A 806 29.38 21.56 21.06
N LYS A 807 29.43 20.63 22.02
CA LYS A 807 28.23 20.07 22.66
C LYS A 807 27.43 21.16 23.36
N THR A 808 28.07 21.99 24.18
CA THR A 808 27.44 23.11 24.87
C THR A 808 26.81 24.09 23.88
N ALA A 809 27.53 24.47 22.81
CA ALA A 809 26.99 25.38 21.80
C ALA A 809 25.70 24.85 21.14
N ILE A 810 25.69 23.57 20.74
CA ILE A 810 24.51 22.93 20.13
C ILE A 810 23.39 22.69 21.14
N ALA A 811 23.72 22.36 22.40
CA ALA A 811 22.74 22.24 23.49
C ALA A 811 22.03 23.57 23.75
N THR A 812 22.76 24.69 23.88
CA THR A 812 22.17 26.02 24.06
C THR A 812 21.31 26.45 22.86
N LEU A 813 21.70 26.12 21.63
CA LEU A 813 20.85 26.36 20.45
C LEU A 813 19.55 25.53 20.49
N ALA A 814 19.62 24.27 20.90
CA ALA A 814 18.45 23.40 21.09
C ALA A 814 17.52 23.88 22.23
N GLU A 815 18.10 24.31 23.35
CA GLU A 815 17.39 24.92 24.48
C GLU A 815 16.66 26.20 24.06
N ASN A 816 17.32 27.08 23.29
CA ASN A 816 16.71 28.29 22.73
C ASN A 816 15.54 27.95 21.79
N CYS A 817 15.70 26.96 20.91
CA CYS A 817 14.62 26.52 20.02
C CYS A 817 13.40 26.00 20.81
N GLN A 818 13.63 25.18 21.84
CA GLN A 818 12.56 24.68 22.73
C GLN A 818 11.90 25.82 23.52
N ALA A 819 12.67 26.74 24.10
CA ALA A 819 12.12 27.89 24.82
C ALA A 819 11.24 28.79 23.91
N LEU A 820 11.71 29.11 22.70
CA LEU A 820 10.96 29.91 21.73
C LEU A 820 9.70 29.18 21.23
N ALA A 821 9.78 27.87 20.95
CA ALA A 821 8.64 27.07 20.53
C ALA A 821 7.57 26.95 21.63
N GLU A 822 7.95 26.75 22.89
CA GLU A 822 7.00 26.74 24.02
C GLU A 822 6.39 28.13 24.27
N GLN A 823 7.17 29.21 24.21
CA GLN A 823 6.66 30.59 24.32
C GLN A 823 5.64 30.92 23.22
N ARG A 824 5.97 30.60 21.96
CA ARG A 824 5.11 30.81 20.80
C ARG A 824 3.79 30.05 20.94
N TYR A 825 3.82 28.79 21.38
CA TYR A 825 2.62 27.97 21.64
C TYR A 825 1.81 28.44 22.86
N ALA A 826 2.46 28.99 23.89
CA ALA A 826 1.78 29.60 25.03
C ALA A 826 1.00 30.86 24.60
N LEU A 827 1.57 31.68 23.72
CA LEU A 827 0.89 32.85 23.14
C LEU A 827 -0.27 32.47 22.23
N GLU A 828 -0.08 31.49 21.32
CA GLU A 828 -1.15 30.93 20.48
C GLU A 828 -2.37 30.54 21.31
N ASN A 829 -2.17 29.80 22.40
CA ASN A 829 -3.24 29.35 23.29
C ASN A 829 -3.81 30.47 24.16
N THR A 830 -3.00 31.46 24.55
CA THR A 830 -3.47 32.59 25.36
C THR A 830 -4.48 33.43 24.57
N PHE A 831 -4.20 33.72 23.30
CA PHE A 831 -5.17 34.39 22.43
C PHE A 831 -6.36 33.46 22.11
N ARG A 832 -6.10 32.18 21.75
CA ARG A 832 -7.15 31.18 21.44
C ARG A 832 -8.16 30.99 22.57
N ARG A 833 -7.77 31.17 23.84
CA ARG A 833 -8.66 31.12 25.02
C ARG A 833 -9.61 32.31 25.15
N ARG A 834 -9.30 33.47 24.55
CA ARG A 834 -10.18 34.66 24.54
C ARG A 834 -11.27 34.56 23.47
N ILE A 835 -11.01 33.90 22.34
CA ILE A 835 -11.96 33.85 21.20
C ILE A 835 -13.36 33.33 21.61
N PRO A 836 -13.52 32.32 22.49
CA PRO A 836 -14.79 31.93 23.07
C PRO A 836 -15.61 33.01 23.77
N ASP A 837 -14.98 34.09 24.27
CA ASP A 837 -15.70 35.20 24.94
C ASP A 837 -16.56 36.01 23.95
N LEU A 838 -16.30 35.87 22.64
CA LEU A 838 -17.13 36.40 21.55
C LEU A 838 -18.33 35.50 21.20
N CYS A 839 -18.48 34.35 21.86
CA CYS A 839 -19.57 33.40 21.59
C CYS A 839 -20.84 33.75 22.39
N PRO A 840 -22.02 33.84 21.75
CA PRO A 840 -23.30 33.92 22.44
C PRO A 840 -23.53 32.74 23.39
N LYS A 841 -24.19 32.99 24.54
CA LYS A 841 -24.42 32.00 25.61
C LYS A 841 -25.33 30.82 25.19
N ASP A 842 -26.05 30.96 24.08
CA ASP A 842 -26.89 29.94 23.44
C ASP A 842 -26.13 29.04 22.44
N ARG A 843 -24.81 29.22 22.28
CA ARG A 843 -24.02 28.57 21.22
C ARG A 843 -22.81 27.79 21.74
N ASP A 844 -22.35 26.86 20.89
CA ASP A 844 -21.11 26.10 21.11
C ASP A 844 -19.88 27.03 20.90
N PRO A 845 -19.04 27.26 21.93
CA PRO A 845 -17.82 28.08 21.83
C PRO A 845 -16.68 27.40 21.03
N LYS A 846 -16.89 26.19 20.51
CA LYS A 846 -15.88 25.41 19.77
C LYS A 846 -15.42 26.08 18.48
N LEU A 847 -14.15 26.48 18.49
CA LEU A 847 -13.49 27.21 17.40
C LEU A 847 -13.30 26.38 16.12
N SER A 848 -13.51 27.00 14.95
CA SER A 848 -13.14 26.41 13.65
C SER A 848 -11.62 26.31 13.49
N GLN A 849 -11.13 25.49 12.54
CA GLN A 849 -9.68 25.35 12.28
C GLN A 849 -9.00 26.69 11.96
N LYS A 850 -9.70 27.61 11.27
CA LYS A 850 -9.20 28.96 10.98
C LYS A 850 -8.99 29.79 12.26
N LEU A 851 -9.93 29.76 13.19
CA LEU A 851 -9.81 30.47 14.47
C LEU A 851 -8.84 29.78 15.44
N GLN A 852 -8.65 28.46 15.32
CA GLN A 852 -7.59 27.77 16.03
C GLN A 852 -6.20 28.21 15.54
N ALA A 853 -6.05 28.49 14.24
CA ALA A 853 -4.84 29.02 13.60
C ALA A 853 -4.92 30.54 13.29
N TRP A 854 -5.46 31.32 14.23
CA TRP A 854 -5.82 32.74 14.06
C TRP A 854 -4.70 33.63 13.49
N TRP A 855 -3.44 33.33 13.78
CA TRP A 855 -2.27 34.07 13.30
C TRP A 855 -2.05 34.00 11.78
N LEU A 856 -2.68 33.04 11.09
CA LEU A 856 -2.69 32.94 9.63
C LEU A 856 -3.72 33.86 8.96
N LEU A 857 -4.56 34.55 9.75
CA LEU A 857 -5.58 35.49 9.25
C LEU A 857 -5.08 36.93 9.37
N ASP A 858 -5.64 37.85 8.59
CA ASP A 858 -5.73 39.27 8.97
C ASP A 858 -6.96 39.51 9.87
N PHE A 859 -7.08 40.70 10.47
CA PHE A 859 -8.17 40.99 11.40
C PHE A 859 -9.56 40.99 10.72
N ALA A 860 -9.65 41.32 9.43
CA ALA A 860 -10.92 41.26 8.70
C ALA A 860 -11.36 39.80 8.49
N ALA A 861 -10.46 38.93 8.03
CA ALA A 861 -10.71 37.50 7.88
C ALA A 861 -10.97 36.79 9.22
N PHE A 862 -10.34 37.24 10.32
CA PHE A 862 -10.65 36.80 11.68
C PHE A 862 -12.08 37.18 12.08
N ARG A 863 -12.45 38.46 11.98
CA ARG A 863 -13.80 38.96 12.29
C ARG A 863 -14.88 38.27 11.45
N ASP A 864 -14.62 38.04 10.17
CA ASP A 864 -15.58 37.43 9.26
C ASP A 864 -15.78 35.93 9.54
N GLU A 865 -14.72 35.20 9.93
CA GLU A 865 -14.84 33.79 10.38
C GLU A 865 -15.51 33.70 11.78
N VAL A 866 -15.24 34.63 12.70
CA VAL A 866 -15.99 34.77 13.97
C VAL A 866 -17.49 34.99 13.69
N LYS A 867 -17.84 35.97 12.84
CA LYS A 867 -19.21 36.27 12.42
C LYS A 867 -19.88 35.07 11.74
N LYS A 868 -19.15 34.33 10.91
CA LYS A 868 -19.63 33.12 10.23
C LYS A 868 -19.89 31.97 11.22
N LEU A 869 -19.06 31.80 12.24
CA LEU A 869 -19.17 30.72 13.24
C LEU A 869 -20.25 31.03 14.29
N PHE A 870 -20.08 32.10 15.06
CA PHE A 870 -20.93 32.46 16.19
C PHE A 870 -22.23 33.18 15.77
N LYS A 871 -22.36 33.59 14.51
CA LYS A 871 -23.49 34.39 13.97
C LYS A 871 -23.65 35.78 14.60
N GLN A 872 -22.67 36.22 15.39
CA GLN A 872 -22.54 37.56 15.94
C GLN A 872 -21.22 38.18 15.48
N GLU A 873 -21.24 39.46 15.13
CA GLU A 873 -20.05 40.23 14.76
C GLU A 873 -19.48 40.93 16.00
N ILE A 874 -18.15 41.13 16.04
CA ILE A 874 -17.48 41.86 17.14
C ILE A 874 -18.13 43.26 17.29
N PRO A 875 -18.59 43.68 18.49
CA PRO A 875 -19.25 44.97 18.68
C PRO A 875 -18.36 46.15 18.23
N LEU A 876 -18.95 47.16 17.58
CA LEU A 876 -18.21 48.33 17.08
C LEU A 876 -17.43 49.06 18.18
N THR A 877 -17.92 49.01 19.42
CA THR A 877 -17.27 49.54 20.63
C THR A 877 -16.01 48.79 21.04
N GLU A 878 -15.90 47.51 20.70
CA GLU A 878 -14.82 46.62 21.15
C GLU A 878 -13.80 46.31 20.04
N ARG A 879 -14.15 46.58 18.77
CA ARG A 879 -13.30 46.25 17.60
C ARG A 879 -11.87 46.75 17.73
N ASN A 880 -11.69 48.01 18.11
CA ASN A 880 -10.36 48.62 18.19
C ASN A 880 -9.47 47.95 19.25
N GLU A 881 -10.06 47.44 20.34
CA GLU A 881 -9.34 46.71 21.37
C GLU A 881 -8.98 45.29 20.89
N TRP A 882 -9.93 44.60 20.25
CA TRP A 882 -9.69 43.30 19.62
C TRP A 882 -8.66 43.35 18.48
N GLU A 883 -8.67 44.41 17.67
CA GLU A 883 -7.72 44.67 16.59
C GLU A 883 -6.32 44.93 17.17
N ALA A 884 -6.22 45.81 18.17
CA ALA A 884 -4.97 46.08 18.88
C ALA A 884 -4.40 44.84 19.60
N TRP A 885 -5.24 43.97 20.18
CA TRP A 885 -4.79 42.70 20.77
C TRP A 885 -4.38 41.69 19.69
N PHE A 886 -5.14 41.58 18.60
CA PHE A 886 -4.86 40.66 17.50
C PHE A 886 -3.54 41.00 16.83
N ASP A 887 -3.34 42.26 16.41
CA ASP A 887 -2.11 42.68 15.73
C ASP A 887 -0.89 42.66 16.65
N LYS A 888 -1.04 43.02 17.94
CA LYS A 888 0.04 42.90 18.93
C LYS A 888 0.46 41.45 19.13
N ASP A 889 -0.48 40.58 19.50
CA ASP A 889 -0.15 39.18 19.81
C ASP A 889 0.29 38.44 18.52
N LYS A 890 -0.19 38.84 17.33
CA LYS A 890 0.31 38.36 16.03
C LYS A 890 1.73 38.81 15.74
N ALA A 891 2.07 40.08 15.98
CA ALA A 891 3.42 40.60 15.76
C ALA A 891 4.45 39.91 16.66
N VAL A 892 4.13 39.69 17.94
CA VAL A 892 4.99 38.93 18.87
C VAL A 892 5.12 37.46 18.42
N LEU A 893 4.04 36.84 17.93
CA LEU A 893 4.09 35.47 17.39
C LEU A 893 4.94 35.39 16.10
N GLN A 894 4.91 36.40 15.24
CA GLN A 894 5.77 36.51 14.05
C GLN A 894 7.24 36.68 14.44
N ASP A 895 7.54 37.56 15.41
CA ASP A 895 8.90 37.74 15.94
C ASP A 895 9.47 36.45 16.55
N LEU A 896 8.72 35.79 17.44
CA LEU A 896 9.10 34.49 18.01
C LEU A 896 9.31 33.41 16.92
N SER A 897 8.55 33.47 15.81
CA SER A 897 8.74 32.56 14.68
C SER A 897 10.02 32.86 13.89
N CYS A 898 10.37 34.14 13.74
CA CYS A 898 11.62 34.58 13.12
C CYS A 898 12.83 34.19 13.97
N GLN A 899 12.79 34.48 15.28
CA GLN A 899 13.83 34.08 16.23
C GLN A 899 14.05 32.56 16.23
N LEU A 900 12.97 31.76 16.23
CA LEU A 900 13.06 30.30 16.17
C LEU A 900 13.78 29.84 14.89
N ALA A 901 13.36 30.32 13.72
CA ALA A 901 14.00 29.97 12.45
C ALA A 901 15.49 30.38 12.40
N MET A 902 15.87 31.50 13.02
CA MET A 902 17.28 31.90 13.15
C MET A 902 18.09 30.97 14.04
N GLN A 903 17.54 30.51 15.18
CA GLN A 903 18.19 29.53 16.05
C GLN A 903 18.31 28.16 15.36
N GLU A 904 17.28 27.73 14.63
CA GLU A 904 17.30 26.50 13.83
C GLU A 904 18.33 26.57 12.69
N GLN A 905 18.49 27.72 12.03
CA GLN A 905 19.52 27.88 11.00
C GLN A 905 20.93 27.84 11.61
N ALA A 906 21.15 28.50 12.75
CA ALA A 906 22.42 28.46 13.47
C ALA A 906 22.76 27.05 13.96
N LEU A 907 21.76 26.31 14.45
CA LEU A 907 21.86 24.90 14.84
C LEU A 907 22.29 24.03 13.64
N ASN A 908 21.62 24.17 12.49
CA ASN A 908 21.97 23.40 11.30
C ASN A 908 23.40 23.70 10.82
N VAL A 909 23.84 24.96 10.82
CA VAL A 909 25.23 25.33 10.50
C VAL A 909 26.23 24.69 11.47
N ALA A 910 25.93 24.68 12.78
CA ALA A 910 26.80 24.02 13.77
C ALA A 910 26.87 22.49 13.57
N VAL A 911 25.76 21.84 13.20
CA VAL A 911 25.72 20.41 12.89
C VAL A 911 26.43 20.10 11.56
N TYR A 912 26.27 20.92 10.53
CA TYR A 912 27.03 20.81 9.27
C TYR A 912 28.54 20.86 9.51
N ALA A 913 28.99 21.75 10.41
CA ALA A 913 30.40 21.83 10.82
C ALA A 913 30.89 20.57 11.56
N LEU A 914 30.08 19.96 12.44
CA LEU A 914 30.42 18.68 13.10
C LEU A 914 30.54 17.50 12.11
N PHE A 915 29.73 17.50 11.06
CA PHE A 915 29.86 16.51 9.98
C PHE A 915 30.92 16.89 8.91
N GLY A 916 31.56 18.06 9.06
CA GLY A 916 32.60 18.56 8.17
C GLY A 916 32.12 18.86 6.76
N LEU A 917 30.86 19.27 6.59
CA LEU A 917 30.24 19.47 5.28
C LEU A 917 30.68 20.78 4.62
N ASP A 918 30.91 20.74 3.30
CA ASP A 918 31.12 21.92 2.47
C ASP A 918 29.81 22.47 1.87
N ALA A 919 29.87 23.64 1.23
CA ALA A 919 28.69 24.32 0.69
C ALA A 919 27.98 23.54 -0.45
N GLY A 920 28.70 22.72 -1.22
CA GLY A 920 28.14 21.87 -2.26
C GLY A 920 27.46 20.63 -1.68
N GLU A 921 28.07 20.03 -0.66
CA GLU A 921 27.47 18.94 0.12
C GLU A 921 26.22 19.39 0.89
N ILE A 922 26.23 20.59 1.47
CA ILE A 922 25.05 21.19 2.13
C ILE A 922 23.94 21.41 1.10
N ALA A 923 24.23 22.00 -0.06
CA ALA A 923 23.24 22.21 -1.11
C ALA A 923 22.66 20.88 -1.64
N LEU A 924 23.50 19.85 -1.78
CA LEU A 924 23.08 18.49 -2.17
C LEU A 924 22.18 17.84 -1.10
N LEU A 925 22.55 17.99 0.18
CA LEU A 925 21.76 17.49 1.31
C LEU A 925 20.40 18.19 1.36
N GLU A 926 20.38 19.52 1.37
CA GLU A 926 19.18 20.33 1.49
C GLU A 926 18.24 20.23 0.29
N GLY A 927 18.75 19.93 -0.91
CA GLY A 927 17.96 19.66 -2.11
C GLY A 927 17.42 18.23 -2.23
N SER A 928 17.64 17.37 -1.22
CA SER A 928 17.26 15.95 -1.23
C SER A 928 16.29 15.54 -0.11
N ILE A 929 15.67 16.52 0.57
CA ILE A 929 14.84 16.35 1.78
C ILE A 929 13.61 17.27 1.84
#